data_AF-A0A7M7FZ62-F1
#
_entry.id   AF-A0A7M7FZ62-F1
#
_cell.length_a   1.000
_cell.length_b   1.000
_cell.length_c   1.000
_cell.angle_alpha   90.00
_cell.angle_beta   90.00
_cell.angle_gamma   90.00
#
_symmetry.space_group_name_H-M   'P 1'
#
loop_
_entity.id
_entity.type
_entity.pdbx_description
1 polymer ?
#
loop_
_entity_poly.entity_id
_entity_poly.type
_entity_poly.pdbx_seq_one_letter_code
_entity_poly.pdbx_strand_id
1 'polypeptide(L)'
;MGEHTGLTNCEARELCKKPDPATNGYIMQQTMYRIKDPRKSLPFYTEVLGMQLLQKLDFPEMKFSLYFLGYEDPKDIPTDKRESIEWTFSRKATLELTHNWGTETDPDPTYHNGNTEPRGFGHIGITVPDVEKACERFEKLNVEFIKKPNDGKMKGIAFIKDPDGYWIEILNPVNIANIVLSMVEDKRYEIDSRIECDGHQGTLKYIGPVGETKGLWLGIDWDDPTRGKHNGTYEGIKYFKARYPTSGSFIRPGKARFGISCPEAIKIRYGFINDELAGIDRDTLISLQKEINAPFLEVVGFSKVNKKQSKFDQLKIIWLREQCVSTAGDSGELKELCPNLEELDISKNLINSWQIVANICCQLHCLVRLNVSENYLPIEKNMEILKNSFFMVKYLTMAKMNYNWFDIQQCMCMFPFLQELSVSFNIVNIIQRPLKDDNLMKICKLTLEGNLISNWDEILKLDSLPCLEYLNLNSNKIDKIRFPTTEPIVKTTAFFNLRQLHISYNNISEWQSVSELEKLNNLEDLKFRENPILKNENLETARQLIIAKIANLKSLNGTEILHDERRGAEYDYLKLFLSKWTEYNSEADSEKRKQFIIEHPRYITLVAKYGISDIPSSKTKVEMVSNVITVEFVCPDHLDQPKGIKRKLLKDMEVQKVIGLAQRLFKTGGKIPNLSFIQQNLSKDEIPLDKPLQELSYYSIQDGDQVIVRW
;
A
#
# COMPACT_ATOMS: atom_id res chain seq x y z
N MET A 1 25.35 -11.34 41.97
CA MET A 1 24.61 -10.18 42.49
C MET A 1 23.27 -10.16 41.79
N GLY A 2 22.17 -10.34 42.53
CA GLY A 2 20.82 -10.38 41.96
C GLY A 2 20.49 -9.06 41.30
N GLU A 3 19.89 -9.09 40.11
CA GLU A 3 19.37 -7.90 39.47
C GLU A 3 18.14 -7.43 40.24
N HIS A 4 18.22 -6.22 40.79
CA HIS A 4 17.09 -5.56 41.44
C HIS A 4 16.06 -5.24 40.35
N THR A 5 14.98 -6.01 40.29
CA THR A 5 13.81 -5.69 39.47
C THR A 5 12.83 -4.86 40.31
N GLY A 6 12.23 -3.85 39.69
CA GLY A 6 11.16 -3.08 40.34
C GLY A 6 9.90 -3.93 40.51
N LEU A 7 9.00 -3.50 41.41
CA LEU A 7 7.70 -4.15 41.60
C LEU A 7 6.94 -4.21 40.27
N THR A 8 6.30 -5.33 39.99
CA THR A 8 5.37 -5.39 38.85
C THR A 8 4.13 -4.54 39.13
N ASN A 9 3.39 -4.11 38.10
CA ASN A 9 2.12 -3.40 38.33
C ASN A 9 1.08 -4.24 39.08
N CYS A 10 1.13 -5.57 38.95
CA CYS A 10 0.27 -6.48 39.70
C CYS A 10 0.66 -6.47 41.19
N GLU A 11 1.95 -6.67 41.46
CA GLU A 11 2.51 -6.66 42.81
C GLU A 11 2.28 -5.31 43.50
N ALA A 12 2.51 -4.19 42.81
CA ALA A 12 2.22 -2.86 43.33
C ALA A 12 0.73 -2.67 43.68
N ARG A 13 -0.19 -3.17 42.85
CA ARG A 13 -1.64 -3.12 43.11
C ARG A 13 -2.06 -4.04 44.25
N GLU A 14 -1.46 -5.21 44.38
CA GLU A 14 -1.71 -6.14 45.50
C GLU A 14 -1.22 -5.60 46.84
N LEU A 15 -0.11 -4.86 46.83
CA LEU A 15 0.40 -4.16 48.02
C LEU A 15 -0.48 -2.96 48.41
N CYS A 16 -1.23 -2.38 47.47
CA CYS A 16 -2.17 -1.30 47.74
C CYS A 16 -3.41 -1.80 48.47
N LYS A 17 -3.63 -1.31 49.68
CA LYS A 17 -4.85 -1.59 50.47
C LYS A 17 -5.91 -0.54 50.18
N LYS A 18 -7.18 -0.91 50.37
CA LYS A 18 -8.27 0.08 50.38
C LYS A 18 -8.02 1.08 51.52
N PRO A 19 -8.12 2.40 51.28
CA PRO A 19 -8.02 3.39 52.35
C PRO A 19 -9.03 3.11 53.45
N ASP A 20 -8.60 3.24 54.70
CA ASP A 20 -9.49 3.13 55.85
C ASP A 20 -10.50 4.30 55.80
N PRO A 21 -11.82 4.07 55.94
CA PRO A 21 -12.81 5.14 55.96
C PRO A 21 -12.52 6.27 56.98
N ALA A 22 -11.79 5.99 58.07
CA ALA A 22 -11.35 7.00 59.03
C ALA A 22 -10.39 8.05 58.43
N THR A 23 -9.76 7.74 57.30
CA THR A 23 -8.88 8.67 56.57
C THR A 23 -9.62 9.52 55.53
N ASN A 24 -10.94 9.36 55.41
CA ASN A 24 -11.75 10.19 54.50
C ASN A 24 -11.60 11.67 54.87
N GLY A 25 -11.23 12.48 53.88
CA GLY A 25 -10.97 13.91 54.07
C GLY A 25 -9.52 14.26 54.41
N TYR A 26 -8.63 13.27 54.61
CA TYR A 26 -7.20 13.55 54.73
C TYR A 26 -6.67 14.07 53.39
N ILE A 27 -5.82 15.08 53.44
CA ILE A 27 -5.19 15.70 52.28
C ILE A 27 -3.68 15.80 52.47
N MET A 28 -2.93 15.75 51.36
CA MET A 28 -1.56 16.26 51.35
C MET A 28 -1.68 17.79 51.28
N GLN A 29 -1.48 18.45 52.42
CA GLN A 29 -1.53 19.90 52.53
C GLN A 29 -0.23 20.47 51.96
N GLN A 30 0.88 20.45 52.71
CA GLN A 30 2.12 21.12 52.27
C GLN A 30 3.31 20.18 52.07
N THR A 31 4.26 20.65 51.28
CA THR A 31 5.68 20.26 51.36
C THR A 31 6.51 21.46 51.84
N MET A 32 7.54 21.24 52.65
CA MET A 32 8.31 22.33 53.28
C MET A 32 9.75 22.40 52.77
N TYR A 33 10.15 23.58 52.31
CA TYR A 33 11.53 23.92 51.97
C TYR A 33 12.13 24.86 53.01
N ARG A 34 13.39 24.61 53.36
CA ARG A 34 14.16 25.56 54.16
C ARG A 34 14.90 26.50 53.22
N ILE A 35 14.68 27.79 53.40
CA ILE A 35 15.24 28.82 52.53
C ILE A 35 16.17 29.74 53.31
N LYS A 36 17.21 30.25 52.64
CA LYS A 36 18.19 31.14 53.26
C LYS A 36 17.71 32.59 53.32
N ASP A 37 17.12 33.10 52.24
CA ASP A 37 16.68 34.50 52.18
C ASP A 37 15.31 34.64 51.48
N PRO A 38 14.22 34.93 52.21
CA PRO A 38 12.90 35.07 51.62
C PRO A 38 12.83 36.20 50.58
N ARG A 39 13.75 37.17 50.62
CA ARG A 39 13.82 38.24 49.60
C ARG A 39 14.25 37.74 48.23
N LYS A 40 14.90 36.57 48.15
CA LYS A 40 15.23 35.90 46.89
C LYS A 40 14.19 34.84 46.53
N SER A 41 13.75 34.06 47.53
CA SER A 41 12.82 32.95 47.29
C SER A 41 11.41 33.43 46.95
N LEU A 42 10.86 34.45 47.62
CA LEU A 42 9.49 34.91 47.35
C LEU A 42 9.29 35.43 45.93
N PRO A 43 10.16 36.31 45.36
CA PRO A 43 10.04 36.72 43.96
C PRO A 43 10.16 35.54 42.99
N PHE A 44 11.06 34.58 43.27
CA PHE A 44 11.17 33.39 42.44
C PHE A 44 9.85 32.61 42.38
N TYR A 45 9.28 32.24 43.53
CA TYR A 45 8.05 31.45 43.53
C TYR A 45 6.81 32.23 43.06
N THR A 46 6.75 33.54 43.28
CA THR A 46 5.59 34.36 42.90
C THR A 46 5.66 34.92 41.48
N GLU A 47 6.80 35.45 41.04
CA GLU A 47 6.95 36.07 39.71
C GLU A 47 7.37 35.06 38.63
N VAL A 48 8.37 34.23 38.93
CA VAL A 48 8.90 33.25 37.96
C VAL A 48 7.91 32.12 37.78
N LEU A 49 7.45 31.53 38.89
CA LEU A 49 6.55 30.37 38.88
C LEU A 49 5.06 30.72 38.98
N GLY A 50 4.70 31.96 39.33
CA GLY A 50 3.30 32.42 39.31
C GLY A 50 2.47 32.01 40.54
N MET A 51 3.10 31.56 41.63
CA MET A 51 2.39 31.23 42.87
C MET A 51 1.91 32.50 43.59
N GLN A 52 0.89 32.35 44.44
CA GLN A 52 0.36 33.37 45.33
C GLN A 52 0.79 33.09 46.76
N LEU A 53 1.17 34.14 47.49
CA LEU A 53 1.41 34.06 48.93
C LEU A 53 0.06 33.98 49.65
N LEU A 54 -0.26 32.81 50.19
CA LEU A 54 -1.51 32.52 50.87
C LEU A 54 -1.47 33.00 52.32
N GLN A 55 -0.36 32.74 53.02
CA GLN A 55 -0.20 33.11 54.42
C GLN A 55 1.26 33.32 54.79
N LYS A 56 1.52 34.34 55.62
CA LYS A 56 2.78 34.51 56.34
C LYS A 56 2.53 34.37 57.84
N LEU A 57 3.39 33.62 58.52
CA LEU A 57 3.35 33.44 59.96
C LEU A 57 4.73 33.72 60.55
N ASP A 58 4.80 34.61 61.54
CA ASP A 58 6.04 34.95 62.24
C ASP A 58 6.02 34.38 63.65
N PHE A 59 7.17 33.84 64.07
CA PHE A 59 7.37 33.32 65.42
C PHE A 59 8.58 34.01 66.05
N PRO A 60 8.43 35.25 66.57
CA PRO A 60 9.56 36.07 67.03
C PRO A 60 10.38 35.44 68.16
N GLU A 61 9.71 34.77 69.10
CA GLU A 61 10.39 34.10 70.22
C GLU A 61 11.29 32.95 69.74
N MET A 62 10.90 32.28 68.66
CA MET A 62 11.61 31.16 68.06
C MET A 62 12.49 31.57 66.85
N LYS A 63 12.44 32.86 66.46
CA LYS A 63 13.23 33.46 65.36
C LYS A 63 13.09 32.74 64.02
N PHE A 64 11.87 32.44 63.60
CA PHE A 64 11.61 31.97 62.24
C PHE A 64 10.28 32.49 61.69
N SER A 65 10.16 32.45 60.37
CA SER A 65 8.94 32.77 59.62
C SER A 65 8.58 31.64 58.67
N LEU A 66 7.27 31.45 58.47
CA LEU A 66 6.70 30.52 57.50
C LEU A 66 5.96 31.31 56.41
N TYR A 67 6.11 30.87 55.17
CA TYR A 67 5.43 31.44 54.00
C TYR A 67 4.75 30.30 53.23
N PHE A 68 3.42 30.34 53.15
CA PHE A 68 2.64 29.36 52.41
C PHE A 68 2.30 29.89 51.02
N LEU A 69 2.65 29.13 49.99
CA LEU A 69 2.47 29.49 48.57
C LEU A 69 1.62 28.44 47.85
N GLY A 70 0.80 28.89 46.90
CA GLY A 70 -0.03 28.00 46.07
C GLY A 70 -0.58 28.70 44.82
N TYR A 71 -1.40 28.01 44.04
CA TYR A 71 -2.01 28.55 42.79
C TYR A 71 -3.49 28.92 42.96
N GLU A 72 -3.89 29.33 44.17
CA GLU A 72 -5.26 29.78 44.47
C GLU A 72 -5.49 31.23 44.00
N ASP A 73 -6.74 31.62 43.77
CA ASP A 73 -7.07 33.03 43.48
C ASP A 73 -6.93 33.87 44.76
N PRO A 74 -6.17 34.98 44.75
CA PRO A 74 -6.05 35.87 45.91
C PRO A 74 -7.39 36.37 46.47
N LYS A 75 -8.46 36.40 45.65
CA LYS A 75 -9.81 36.80 46.08
C LYS A 75 -10.49 35.77 47.00
N ASP A 76 -10.04 34.52 46.96
CA ASP A 76 -10.60 33.45 47.76
C ASP A 76 -10.00 33.41 49.17
N ILE A 77 -8.93 34.18 49.42
CA ILE A 77 -8.27 34.28 50.72
C ILE A 77 -9.16 35.10 51.66
N PRO A 78 -9.67 34.51 52.77
CA PRO A 78 -10.48 35.26 53.73
C PRO A 78 -9.72 36.44 54.33
N THR A 79 -10.42 37.53 54.62
CA THR A 79 -9.82 38.72 55.25
C THR A 79 -9.64 38.57 56.76
N ASP A 80 -10.46 37.74 57.42
CA ASP A 80 -10.27 37.45 58.84
C ASP A 80 -9.02 36.58 59.04
N LYS A 81 -8.23 36.92 60.06
CA LYS A 81 -6.93 36.27 60.30
C LYS A 81 -7.08 34.79 60.63
N ARG A 82 -8.07 34.41 61.44
CA ARG A 82 -8.28 33.01 61.82
C ARG A 82 -8.78 32.22 60.62
N GLU A 83 -9.78 32.76 59.91
CA GLU A 83 -10.33 32.12 58.73
C GLU A 83 -9.28 31.96 57.62
N SER A 84 -8.42 32.96 57.39
CA SER A 84 -7.31 32.89 56.43
C SER A 84 -6.34 31.75 56.74
N ILE A 85 -6.01 31.58 58.02
CA ILE A 85 -5.12 30.49 58.45
C ILE A 85 -5.81 29.14 58.25
N GLU A 86 -7.03 28.97 58.77
CA GLU A 86 -7.80 27.73 58.61
C GLU A 86 -8.01 27.37 57.13
N TRP A 87 -8.33 28.37 56.30
CA TRP A 87 -8.46 28.23 54.85
C TRP A 87 -7.15 27.78 54.20
N THR A 88 -6.03 28.42 54.52
CA THR A 88 -4.71 28.05 54.00
C THR A 88 -4.39 26.59 54.30
N PHE A 89 -4.64 26.15 55.55
CA PHE A 89 -4.41 24.77 55.96
C PHE A 89 -5.42 23.74 55.44
N SER A 90 -6.46 24.19 54.74
CA SER A 90 -7.40 23.33 54.01
C SER A 90 -7.04 23.14 52.53
N ARG A 91 -6.07 23.91 52.00
CA ARG A 91 -5.64 23.82 50.59
C ARG A 91 -4.74 22.59 50.38
N LYS A 92 -4.82 22.03 49.17
CA LYS A 92 -4.01 20.86 48.78
C LYS A 92 -2.70 21.33 48.13
N ALA A 93 -1.64 20.56 48.32
CA ALA A 93 -0.36 20.72 47.63
C ALA A 93 0.25 22.14 47.67
N THR A 94 0.22 22.79 48.84
CA THR A 94 0.91 24.07 49.04
C THR A 94 2.41 23.88 49.27
N LEU A 95 3.17 24.96 49.05
CA LEU A 95 4.59 25.02 49.37
C LEU A 95 4.81 25.89 50.61
N GLU A 96 5.37 25.31 51.66
CA GLU A 96 5.79 26.01 52.88
C GLU A 96 7.27 26.37 52.79
N LEU A 97 7.60 27.67 52.77
CA LEU A 97 8.98 28.12 52.91
C LEU A 97 9.25 28.47 54.38
N THR A 98 10.19 27.77 55.00
CA THR A 98 10.65 28.05 56.36
C THR A 98 11.95 28.84 56.31
N HIS A 99 11.93 30.05 56.88
CA HIS A 99 13.10 30.92 57.01
C HIS A 99 13.47 31.08 58.49
N ASN A 100 14.65 30.62 58.88
CA ASN A 100 15.22 30.91 60.20
C ASN A 100 15.95 32.25 60.14
N TRP A 101 15.63 33.18 61.04
CA TRP A 101 16.17 34.53 60.96
C TRP A 101 17.68 34.57 61.19
N GLY A 102 18.37 35.41 60.42
CA GLY A 102 19.82 35.58 60.46
C GLY A 102 20.57 34.76 59.40
N THR A 103 19.95 33.72 58.81
CA THR A 103 20.59 32.91 57.76
C THR A 103 20.79 33.68 56.46
N GLU A 104 20.00 34.73 56.21
CA GLU A 104 20.09 35.61 55.06
C GLU A 104 21.43 36.36 54.97
N THR A 105 22.09 36.59 56.11
CA THR A 105 23.36 37.33 56.23
C THR A 105 24.54 36.44 56.59
N ASP A 106 24.27 35.21 57.00
CA ASP A 106 25.30 34.27 57.41
C ASP A 106 25.92 33.61 56.16
N PRO A 107 27.25 33.63 55.98
CA PRO A 107 27.90 32.98 54.85
C PRO A 107 27.82 31.44 54.90
N ASP A 108 27.71 30.85 56.08
CA ASP A 108 27.82 29.39 56.31
C ASP A 108 26.53 28.55 56.21
N PRO A 109 25.28 29.04 56.41
CA PRO A 109 24.12 28.19 56.39
C PRO A 109 23.83 27.81 54.94
N THR A 110 24.06 26.54 54.67
CA THR A 110 23.64 25.84 53.47
C THR A 110 22.69 24.75 53.92
N TYR A 111 21.43 24.82 53.53
CA TYR A 111 20.49 23.72 53.78
C TYR A 111 20.76 22.61 52.77
N HIS A 112 20.75 21.36 53.22
CA HIS A 112 20.84 20.22 52.32
C HIS A 112 19.49 20.06 51.61
N ASN A 113 19.50 20.27 50.30
CA ASN A 113 18.29 20.24 49.46
C ASN A 113 17.88 18.83 49.00
N GLY A 114 18.68 17.80 49.31
CA GLY A 114 18.47 16.42 48.86
C GLY A 114 18.98 16.11 47.45
N ASN A 115 19.38 17.14 46.68
CA ASN A 115 19.88 17.01 45.31
C ASN A 115 21.41 16.86 45.22
N THR A 116 22.11 16.98 46.35
CA THR A 116 23.54 16.68 46.51
C THR A 116 23.74 15.47 47.42
N GLU A 117 24.94 14.87 47.45
CA GLU A 117 25.18 13.69 48.29
C GLU A 117 25.10 14.00 49.80
N PRO A 118 24.55 13.10 50.63
CA PRO A 118 23.77 11.92 50.24
C PRO A 118 22.42 12.33 49.64
N ARG A 119 22.07 11.80 48.47
CA ARG A 119 20.81 12.15 47.79
C ARG A 119 19.59 11.64 48.56
N GLY A 120 18.52 12.43 48.56
CA GLY A 120 17.28 12.12 49.25
C GLY A 120 16.08 12.71 48.52
N PHE A 121 15.56 13.83 49.04
CA PHE A 121 14.47 14.57 48.42
C PHE A 121 14.78 14.89 46.94
N GLY A 122 13.84 14.53 46.05
CA GLY A 122 14.01 14.62 44.61
C GLY A 122 13.69 16.00 44.06
N HIS A 123 12.41 16.34 43.97
CA HIS A 123 11.94 17.60 43.40
C HIS A 123 10.46 17.81 43.71
N ILE A 124 9.96 19.03 43.46
CA ILE A 124 8.54 19.27 43.22
C ILE A 124 8.26 19.36 41.72
N GLY A 125 7.05 18.98 41.30
CA GLY A 125 6.60 19.08 39.92
C GLY A 125 5.62 20.23 39.71
N ILE A 126 5.85 21.07 38.72
CA ILE A 126 4.98 22.17 38.29
C ILE A 126 4.46 21.88 36.89
N THR A 127 3.14 21.82 36.79
CA THR A 127 2.47 21.60 35.51
C THR A 127 2.30 22.93 34.79
N VAL A 128 2.72 22.97 33.51
CA VAL A 128 2.56 24.14 32.65
C VAL A 128 1.79 23.79 31.37
N PRO A 129 1.05 24.75 30.76
CA PRO A 129 0.36 24.51 29.50
C PRO A 129 1.32 24.18 28.34
N ASP A 130 2.51 24.78 28.35
CA ASP A 130 3.52 24.66 27.30
C ASP A 130 4.92 24.73 27.91
N VAL A 131 5.65 23.62 27.87
CA VAL A 131 6.98 23.49 28.50
C VAL A 131 8.02 24.35 27.79
N GLU A 132 7.95 24.47 26.46
CA GLU A 132 8.92 25.26 25.68
C GLU A 132 8.75 26.75 25.97
N LYS A 133 7.52 27.27 25.93
CA LYS A 133 7.25 28.67 26.28
C LYS A 133 7.60 29.02 27.71
N ALA A 134 7.35 28.10 28.66
CA ALA A 134 7.76 28.30 30.04
C ALA A 134 9.29 28.39 30.14
N CYS A 135 10.04 27.51 29.45
CA CYS A 135 11.49 27.54 29.45
C CYS A 135 12.06 28.82 28.80
N GLU A 136 11.48 29.29 27.69
CA GLU A 136 11.86 30.58 27.10
C GLU A 136 11.66 31.74 28.07
N ARG A 137 10.57 31.72 28.87
CA ARG A 137 10.34 32.72 29.92
C ARG A 137 11.41 32.62 31.01
N PHE A 138 11.73 31.41 31.47
CA PHE A 138 12.75 31.18 32.50
C PHE A 138 14.14 31.64 32.05
N GLU A 139 14.50 31.42 30.79
CA GLU A 139 15.75 31.93 30.21
C GLU A 139 15.79 33.46 30.21
N LYS A 140 14.70 34.13 29.82
CA LYS A 140 14.60 35.61 29.87
C LYS A 140 14.73 36.17 31.29
N LEU A 141 14.33 35.40 32.29
CA LEU A 141 14.43 35.75 33.72
C LEU A 141 15.74 35.26 34.36
N ASN A 142 16.69 34.74 33.58
CA ASN A 142 17.98 34.21 34.04
C ASN A 142 17.87 33.12 35.12
N VAL A 143 16.86 32.24 35.00
CA VAL A 143 16.71 31.07 35.87
C VAL A 143 17.73 30.01 35.50
N GLU A 144 18.37 29.39 36.49
CA GLU A 144 19.35 28.32 36.28
C GLU A 144 18.65 27.00 35.94
N PHE A 145 19.09 26.36 34.86
CA PHE A 145 18.60 25.04 34.43
C PHE A 145 19.53 23.92 34.90
N ILE A 146 18.94 22.86 35.42
CA ILE A 146 19.60 21.55 35.54
C ILE A 146 19.57 20.82 34.21
N LYS A 147 18.44 20.91 33.51
CA LYS A 147 18.16 20.18 32.28
C LYS A 147 17.13 20.94 31.45
N LYS A 148 17.43 21.23 30.18
CA LYS A 148 16.46 21.84 29.26
C LYS A 148 15.49 20.79 28.68
N PRO A 149 14.34 21.20 28.10
CA PRO A 149 13.32 20.28 27.59
C PRO A 149 13.84 19.23 26.61
N ASN A 150 14.85 19.58 25.82
CA ASN A 150 15.41 18.73 24.77
C ASN A 150 16.72 18.04 25.15
N ASP A 151 17.19 18.23 26.38
CA ASP A 151 18.39 17.56 26.87
C ASP A 151 18.06 16.15 27.38
N GLY A 152 18.96 15.19 27.17
CA GLY A 152 18.82 13.82 27.69
C GLY A 152 17.84 12.91 26.93
N LYS A 153 17.48 11.77 27.55
CA LYS A 153 16.69 10.69 26.90
C LYS A 153 15.19 10.97 26.85
N MET A 154 14.65 11.66 27.86
CA MET A 154 13.24 12.08 27.92
C MET A 154 13.13 13.52 27.45
N LYS A 155 12.61 13.70 26.23
CA LYS A 155 12.31 15.01 25.63
C LYS A 155 10.96 15.51 26.11
N GLY A 156 10.80 16.82 26.31
CA GLY A 156 9.54 17.44 26.71
C GLY A 156 9.37 17.70 28.21
N ILE A 157 10.44 17.55 29.00
CA ILE A 157 10.48 17.85 30.45
C ILE A 157 11.75 18.64 30.75
N ALA A 158 11.64 19.70 31.56
CA ALA A 158 12.78 20.48 32.04
C ALA A 158 12.92 20.42 33.56
N PHE A 159 14.13 20.70 34.04
CA PHE A 159 14.42 20.88 35.46
C PHE A 159 15.14 22.22 35.66
N ILE A 160 14.63 23.03 36.57
CA ILE A 160 15.22 24.30 37.00
C ILE A 160 15.64 24.23 38.47
N LYS A 161 16.49 25.16 38.89
CA LYS A 161 16.87 25.37 40.28
C LYS A 161 16.16 26.57 40.88
N ASP A 162 15.74 26.44 42.13
CA ASP A 162 15.39 27.57 42.96
C ASP A 162 16.64 28.27 43.55
N PRO A 163 16.48 29.42 44.25
CA PRO A 163 17.60 30.16 44.82
C PRO A 163 18.45 29.40 45.85
N ASP A 164 17.90 28.36 46.48
CA ASP A 164 18.57 27.51 47.48
C ASP A 164 19.01 26.15 46.87
N GLY A 165 18.82 25.97 45.56
CA GLY A 165 19.30 24.85 44.77
C GLY A 165 18.36 23.64 44.71
N TYR A 166 17.13 23.75 45.22
CA TYR A 166 16.11 22.71 45.07
C TYR A 166 15.72 22.55 43.60
N TRP A 167 15.56 21.29 43.18
CA TRP A 167 15.15 20.98 41.82
C TRP A 167 13.63 21.09 41.67
N ILE A 168 13.20 21.71 40.57
CA ILE A 168 11.79 21.85 40.20
C ILE A 168 11.61 21.29 38.79
N GLU A 169 10.76 20.27 38.68
CA GLU A 169 10.40 19.63 37.41
C GLU A 169 9.28 20.40 36.73
N ILE A 170 9.48 20.74 35.45
CA ILE A 170 8.52 21.46 34.62
C ILE A 170 7.96 20.49 33.58
N LEU A 171 6.66 20.25 33.65
CA LEU A 171 6.01 19.18 32.89
C LEU A 171 4.65 19.61 32.32
N ASN A 172 4.22 18.93 31.26
CA ASN A 172 2.87 19.05 30.71
C ASN A 172 2.19 17.67 30.75
N PRO A 173 0.92 17.55 31.19
CA PRO A 173 0.32 16.24 31.43
C PRO A 173 0.16 15.41 30.15
N VAL A 174 -0.17 16.06 29.03
CA VAL A 174 -0.33 15.41 27.73
C VAL A 174 1.02 14.92 27.21
N ASN A 175 2.05 15.76 27.27
CA ASN A 175 3.40 15.37 26.87
C ASN A 175 3.92 14.21 27.72
N ILE A 176 3.76 14.28 29.04
CA ILE A 176 4.12 13.20 29.95
C ILE A 176 3.38 11.91 29.59
N ALA A 177 2.07 11.96 29.37
CA ALA A 177 1.30 10.77 28.97
C ALA A 177 1.87 10.14 27.69
N ASN A 178 2.17 10.94 26.67
CA ASN A 178 2.75 10.45 25.41
C ASN A 178 4.15 9.84 25.61
N ILE A 179 5.01 10.48 26.41
CA ILE A 179 6.35 9.97 26.73
C ILE A 179 6.25 8.68 27.52
N VAL A 180 5.43 8.66 28.57
CA VAL A 180 5.23 7.50 29.45
C VAL A 180 4.64 6.33 28.67
N LEU A 181 3.62 6.54 27.83
CA LEU A 181 3.06 5.48 26.98
C LEU A 181 4.08 4.94 25.97
N SER A 182 5.03 5.77 25.52
CA SER A 182 6.14 5.33 24.67
C SER A 182 7.24 4.56 25.41
N MET A 183 7.32 4.68 26.75
CA MET A 183 8.45 4.18 27.58
C MET A 183 8.06 3.14 28.64
N VAL A 184 6.80 3.06 29.05
CA VAL A 184 6.31 2.12 30.06
C VAL A 184 5.61 0.96 29.36
N GLU A 185 6.35 -0.15 29.23
CA GLU A 185 5.83 -1.43 28.77
C GLU A 185 4.91 -2.06 29.84
N ASP A 186 3.67 -1.58 29.96
CA ASP A 186 2.56 -2.41 30.44
C ASP A 186 1.96 -3.21 29.25
N LYS A 187 2.82 -3.58 28.29
CA LYS A 187 2.41 -4.37 27.13
C LYS A 187 2.19 -5.79 27.60
N ARG A 188 0.92 -6.19 27.71
CA ARG A 188 0.56 -7.61 27.72
C ARG A 188 0.98 -8.20 26.38
N TYR A 189 2.11 -8.90 26.38
CA TYR A 189 2.53 -9.71 25.23
C TYR A 189 1.57 -10.89 25.11
N GLU A 190 0.76 -10.90 24.06
CA GLU A 190 -0.14 -12.01 23.76
C GLU A 190 0.48 -12.87 22.66
N ILE A 191 0.60 -14.17 22.92
CA ILE A 191 1.06 -15.12 21.89
C ILE A 191 0.14 -15.01 20.67
N ASP A 192 0.71 -15.17 19.48
CA ASP A 192 0.07 -14.96 18.19
C ASP A 192 -0.27 -13.49 17.84
N SER A 193 0.14 -12.53 18.68
CA SER A 193 0.22 -11.13 18.27
C SER A 193 1.18 -10.96 17.09
N ARG A 194 0.83 -10.04 16.21
CA ARG A 194 1.66 -9.65 15.07
C ARG A 194 2.56 -8.49 15.48
N ILE A 195 3.80 -8.55 15.03
CA ILE A 195 4.81 -7.55 15.35
C ILE A 195 5.56 -7.10 14.10
N GLU A 196 6.06 -5.87 14.16
CA GLU A 196 7.02 -5.31 13.22
C GLU A 196 8.35 -5.05 13.92
N CYS A 197 9.46 -5.34 13.24
CA CYS A 197 10.82 -5.05 13.69
C CYS A 197 11.72 -4.81 12.47
N ASP A 198 12.34 -3.63 12.41
CA ASP A 198 13.27 -3.24 11.34
C ASP A 198 12.69 -3.47 9.92
N GLY A 199 11.41 -3.11 9.71
CA GLY A 199 10.68 -3.26 8.44
C GLY A 199 10.15 -4.67 8.17
N HIS A 200 10.38 -5.64 9.06
CA HIS A 200 9.95 -7.03 8.89
C HIS A 200 8.79 -7.37 9.80
N GLN A 201 7.81 -8.10 9.26
CA GLN A 201 6.63 -8.56 9.99
C GLN A 201 6.79 -10.02 10.43
N GLY A 202 6.30 -10.32 11.62
CA GLY A 202 6.34 -11.67 12.18
C GLY A 202 5.25 -11.90 13.22
N THR A 203 5.14 -13.15 13.65
CA THR A 203 4.19 -13.56 14.68
C THR A 203 4.94 -13.92 15.96
N LEU A 204 4.48 -13.40 17.09
CA LEU A 204 5.01 -13.73 18.41
C LEU A 204 4.62 -15.17 18.77
N LYS A 205 5.62 -16.01 19.04
CA LYS A 205 5.46 -17.44 19.34
C LYS A 205 5.98 -17.87 20.71
N TYR A 206 6.81 -17.06 21.35
CA TYR A 206 7.34 -17.36 22.68
C TYR A 206 7.63 -16.08 23.46
N ILE A 207 7.38 -16.12 24.77
CA ILE A 207 7.69 -15.04 25.71
C ILE A 207 8.36 -15.70 26.91
N GLY A 208 9.62 -15.37 27.19
CA GLY A 208 10.32 -15.94 28.34
C GLY A 208 11.85 -15.88 28.25
N PRO A 209 12.55 -16.48 29.23
CA PRO A 209 14.00 -16.62 29.22
C PRO A 209 14.46 -17.63 28.15
N VAL A 210 15.68 -17.48 27.64
CA VAL A 210 16.25 -18.36 26.60
C VAL A 210 17.64 -18.82 27.03
N GLY A 211 17.81 -20.10 27.30
CA GLY A 211 19.05 -20.69 27.81
C GLY A 211 19.51 -20.01 29.11
N GLU A 212 20.81 -19.78 29.24
CA GLU A 212 21.41 -19.01 30.34
C GLU A 212 21.45 -17.49 30.06
N THR A 213 20.78 -17.02 29.00
CA THR A 213 20.78 -15.60 28.65
C THR A 213 19.90 -14.79 29.60
N LYS A 214 20.37 -13.59 29.98
CA LYS A 214 19.65 -12.71 30.91
C LYS A 214 18.45 -12.01 30.28
N GLY A 215 17.39 -11.83 31.07
CA GLY A 215 16.22 -11.01 30.73
C GLY A 215 15.18 -11.69 29.85
N LEU A 216 14.08 -10.98 29.60
CA LEU A 216 12.97 -11.46 28.76
C LEU A 216 13.36 -11.47 27.28
N TRP A 217 12.92 -12.49 26.55
CA TRP A 217 13.02 -12.60 25.11
C TRP A 217 11.66 -12.89 24.49
N LEU A 218 11.50 -12.37 23.27
CA LEU A 218 10.37 -12.66 22.40
C LEU A 218 10.86 -13.58 21.28
N GLY A 219 10.31 -14.78 21.19
CA GLY A 219 10.51 -15.68 20.06
C GLY A 219 9.53 -15.35 18.95
N ILE A 220 10.04 -14.92 17.80
CA ILE A 220 9.26 -14.46 16.64
C ILE A 220 9.43 -15.48 15.51
N ASP A 221 8.34 -15.76 14.82
CA ASP A 221 8.32 -16.45 13.53
C ASP A 221 8.05 -15.45 12.41
N TRP A 222 9.10 -15.05 11.68
CA TRP A 222 9.02 -14.06 10.61
C TRP A 222 8.22 -14.57 9.41
N ASP A 223 7.52 -13.68 8.72
CA ASP A 223 6.86 -14.03 7.45
C ASP A 223 7.87 -14.27 6.34
N ASP A 224 8.95 -13.48 6.33
CA ASP A 224 10.10 -13.71 5.45
C ASP A 224 11.01 -14.79 6.06
N PRO A 225 11.11 -15.99 5.45
CA PRO A 225 11.95 -17.06 5.98
C PRO A 225 13.44 -16.76 5.91
N THR A 226 13.89 -15.76 5.14
CA THR A 226 15.30 -15.36 5.03
C THR A 226 15.74 -14.44 6.17
N ARG A 227 14.80 -13.81 6.87
CA ARG A 227 15.08 -12.89 7.98
C ARG A 227 15.46 -13.59 9.28
N GLY A 228 14.93 -14.79 9.51
CA GLY A 228 15.18 -15.51 10.75
C GLY A 228 16.52 -16.24 10.77
N LYS A 229 16.75 -17.01 11.83
CA LYS A 229 18.03 -17.69 12.10
C LYS A 229 17.87 -19.17 12.40
N HIS A 230 16.71 -19.58 12.92
CA HIS A 230 16.51 -20.92 13.46
C HIS A 230 15.03 -21.34 13.42
N ASN A 231 14.75 -22.60 13.73
CA ASN A 231 13.39 -23.17 13.71
C ASN A 231 12.61 -22.99 15.04
N GLY A 232 13.13 -22.15 15.93
CA GLY A 232 12.59 -21.92 17.29
C GLY A 232 13.36 -22.67 18.39
N THR A 233 14.55 -23.17 18.06
CA THR A 233 15.50 -23.78 19.00
C THR A 233 16.66 -22.83 19.33
N TYR A 234 17.20 -22.98 20.54
CA TYR A 234 18.43 -22.34 21.00
C TYR A 234 19.20 -23.37 21.85
N GLU A 235 20.47 -23.62 21.49
CA GLU A 235 21.35 -24.60 22.18
C GLU A 235 20.72 -26.00 22.35
N GLY A 236 20.02 -26.49 21.31
CA GLY A 236 19.36 -27.80 21.34
C GLY A 236 18.02 -27.84 22.08
N ILE A 237 17.65 -26.78 22.81
CA ILE A 237 16.36 -26.64 23.48
C ILE A 237 15.35 -26.00 22.53
N LYS A 238 14.14 -26.56 22.46
CA LYS A 238 13.05 -26.03 21.62
C LYS A 238 12.09 -25.17 22.43
N TYR A 239 11.96 -23.91 22.06
CA TYR A 239 11.09 -22.93 22.73
C TYR A 239 9.77 -22.73 21.99
N PHE A 240 9.82 -22.71 20.66
CA PHE A 240 8.64 -22.66 19.80
C PHE A 240 8.88 -23.42 18.49
N LYS A 241 7.84 -23.56 17.68
CA LYS A 241 7.93 -24.12 16.33
C LYS A 241 7.71 -22.99 15.32
N ALA A 242 8.75 -22.66 14.57
CA ALA A 242 8.67 -21.74 13.44
C ALA A 242 8.05 -22.42 12.20
N ARG A 243 7.45 -21.64 11.28
CA ARG A 243 6.89 -22.14 10.01
C ARG A 243 7.96 -22.75 9.10
N TYR A 244 9.14 -22.11 9.04
CA TYR A 244 10.26 -22.55 8.23
C TYR A 244 11.49 -22.86 9.11
N PRO A 245 12.45 -23.68 8.62
CA PRO A 245 13.65 -23.98 9.38
C PRO A 245 14.48 -22.76 9.79
N THR A 246 14.35 -21.65 9.05
CA THR A 246 15.10 -20.42 9.24
C THR A 246 14.23 -19.23 9.62
N SER A 247 12.91 -19.34 9.77
CA SER A 247 12.06 -18.15 9.99
C SER A 247 12.01 -17.67 11.44
N GLY A 248 12.51 -18.44 12.41
CA GLY A 248 12.48 -18.09 13.83
C GLY A 248 13.62 -17.16 14.26
N SER A 249 13.38 -16.27 15.22
CA SER A 249 14.40 -15.47 15.91
C SER A 249 14.00 -15.17 17.36
N PHE A 250 14.98 -14.96 18.24
CA PHE A 250 14.75 -14.31 19.53
C PHE A 250 15.15 -12.84 19.47
N ILE A 251 14.25 -11.95 19.87
CA ILE A 251 14.49 -10.50 19.94
C ILE A 251 14.18 -9.96 21.34
N ARG A 252 14.71 -8.77 21.63
CA ARG A 252 14.40 -8.05 22.86
C ARG A 252 13.05 -7.33 22.73
N PRO A 253 12.24 -7.24 23.81
CA PRO A 253 10.93 -6.59 23.77
C PRO A 253 10.93 -5.18 23.18
N GLY A 254 11.89 -4.33 23.57
CA GLY A 254 12.01 -2.96 23.05
C GLY A 254 12.31 -2.83 21.55
N LYS A 255 12.60 -3.93 20.83
CA LYS A 255 12.72 -3.93 19.36
C LYS A 255 11.39 -4.23 18.65
N ALA A 256 10.39 -4.75 19.35
CA ALA A 256 9.14 -5.20 18.77
C ALA A 256 8.06 -4.11 18.81
N ARG A 257 7.48 -3.79 17.65
CA ARG A 257 6.32 -2.92 17.53
C ARG A 257 5.06 -3.77 17.36
N PHE A 258 4.10 -3.62 18.28
CA PHE A 258 2.84 -4.41 18.32
C PHE A 258 1.67 -3.72 17.59
N GLY A 259 1.98 -2.66 16.85
CA GLY A 259 1.01 -1.88 16.11
C GLY A 259 0.26 -0.84 16.92
N ILE A 260 -0.65 -0.16 16.23
CA ILE A 260 -1.46 0.97 16.69
C ILE A 260 -2.92 0.75 16.31
N SER A 261 -3.83 1.55 16.87
CA SER A 261 -5.25 1.48 16.51
C SER A 261 -5.50 2.03 15.11
N CYS A 262 -6.59 1.58 14.47
CA CYS A 262 -7.01 2.09 13.17
C CYS A 262 -7.25 3.62 13.19
N PRO A 263 -7.97 4.21 14.16
CA PRO A 263 -8.06 5.67 14.32
C PRO A 263 -6.71 6.38 14.45
N GLU A 264 -5.79 5.83 15.24
CA GLU A 264 -4.46 6.40 15.42
C GLU A 264 -3.68 6.40 14.11
N ALA A 265 -3.72 5.30 13.35
CA ALA A 265 -3.09 5.22 12.03
C ALA A 265 -3.68 6.24 11.04
N ILE A 266 -5.00 6.48 11.07
CA ILE A 266 -5.64 7.52 10.26
C ILE A 266 -5.12 8.90 10.66
N LYS A 267 -5.09 9.21 11.96
CA LYS A 267 -4.58 10.49 12.48
C LYS A 267 -3.11 10.71 12.10
N ILE A 268 -2.28 9.68 12.21
CA ILE A 268 -0.86 9.74 11.83
C ILE A 268 -0.71 9.98 10.32
N ARG A 269 -1.51 9.31 9.49
CA ARG A 269 -1.36 9.40 8.03
C ARG A 269 -1.94 10.69 7.45
N TYR A 270 -3.08 11.15 7.96
CA TYR A 270 -3.85 12.24 7.36
C TYR A 270 -3.95 13.50 8.25
N GLY A 271 -3.49 13.46 9.51
CA GLY A 271 -3.67 14.54 10.49
C GLY A 271 -2.57 15.60 10.57
N PHE A 272 -1.40 15.39 9.96
CA PHE A 272 -0.30 16.36 10.02
C PHE A 272 -0.46 17.46 8.97
N ILE A 273 -0.96 18.62 9.39
CA ILE A 273 -1.22 19.80 8.53
C ILE A 273 0.06 20.57 8.17
N ASN A 274 1.13 20.43 8.97
CA ASN A 274 2.37 21.22 8.84
C ASN A 274 3.57 20.43 8.27
N ASP A 275 3.38 19.14 7.93
CA ASP A 275 4.40 18.38 7.20
C ASP A 275 4.00 18.37 5.72
N GLU A 276 4.76 19.08 4.87
CA GLU A 276 4.55 19.12 3.41
C GLU A 276 4.70 17.74 2.75
N LEU A 277 5.23 16.76 3.49
CA LEU A 277 5.41 15.37 3.09
C LEU A 277 4.43 14.40 3.75
N ALA A 278 3.48 14.88 4.57
CA ALA A 278 2.47 13.99 5.18
C ALA A 278 1.68 13.25 4.09
N GLY A 279 1.59 11.92 4.21
CA GLY A 279 0.91 11.05 3.26
C GLY A 279 1.73 10.61 2.05
N ILE A 280 2.97 11.12 1.86
CA ILE A 280 3.90 10.66 0.82
C ILE A 280 4.91 9.69 1.44
N ASP A 281 5.16 8.57 0.77
CA ASP A 281 6.24 7.68 1.17
C ASP A 281 7.60 8.36 0.99
N ARG A 282 8.29 8.61 2.12
CA ARG A 282 9.58 9.29 2.14
C ARG A 282 10.66 8.49 1.42
N ASP A 283 10.59 7.16 1.45
CA ASP A 283 11.54 6.30 0.75
C ASP A 283 11.37 6.42 -0.78
N THR A 284 10.13 6.50 -1.25
CA THR A 284 9.82 6.81 -2.66
C THR A 284 10.36 8.18 -3.05
N LEU A 285 10.17 9.23 -2.24
CA LEU A 285 10.71 10.57 -2.51
C LEU A 285 12.24 10.60 -2.56
N ILE A 286 12.91 9.93 -1.63
CA ILE A 286 14.37 9.82 -1.59
C ILE A 286 14.88 9.05 -2.82
N SER A 287 14.16 8.01 -3.22
CA SER A 287 14.48 7.24 -4.43
C SER A 287 14.31 8.10 -5.69
N LEU A 288 13.21 8.84 -5.78
CA LEU A 288 12.94 9.76 -6.89
C LEU A 288 14.01 10.86 -6.95
N GLN A 289 14.36 11.47 -5.80
CA GLN A 289 15.39 12.50 -5.70
C GLN A 289 16.76 11.99 -6.18
N LYS A 290 17.11 10.74 -5.84
CA LYS A 290 18.33 10.08 -6.32
C LYS A 290 18.27 9.80 -7.82
N GLU A 291 17.12 9.36 -8.33
CA GLU A 291 16.94 9.05 -9.74
C GLU A 291 17.06 10.30 -10.63
N ILE A 292 16.47 11.41 -10.20
CA ILE A 292 16.50 12.69 -10.92
C ILE A 292 17.75 13.54 -10.60
N ASN A 293 18.61 13.06 -9.70
CA ASN A 293 19.84 13.72 -9.24
C ASN A 293 19.64 15.20 -8.83
N ALA A 294 18.56 15.49 -8.10
CA ALA A 294 18.23 16.86 -7.67
C ALA A 294 18.73 17.15 -6.24
N PRO A 295 19.36 18.33 -5.99
CA PRO A 295 19.87 18.70 -4.67
C PRO A 295 18.76 18.92 -3.62
N PHE A 296 17.55 19.25 -4.07
CA PHE A 296 16.33 19.29 -3.25
C PHE A 296 15.11 19.00 -4.14
N LEU A 297 14.03 18.48 -3.55
CA LEU A 297 12.76 18.19 -4.21
C LEU A 297 11.63 18.84 -3.40
N GLU A 298 11.01 19.88 -3.96
CA GLU A 298 9.89 20.60 -3.36
C GLU A 298 8.57 20.12 -3.96
N VAL A 299 7.63 19.69 -3.12
CA VAL A 299 6.34 19.13 -3.57
C VAL A 299 5.25 20.19 -3.53
N VAL A 300 5.09 20.92 -4.63
CA VAL A 300 4.15 22.06 -4.70
C VAL A 300 2.69 21.59 -4.77
N GLY A 301 1.84 22.14 -3.91
CA GLY A 301 0.38 21.90 -3.93
C GLY A 301 -0.12 20.83 -2.94
N PHE A 302 0.78 20.06 -2.32
CA PHE A 302 0.42 19.05 -1.32
C PHE A 302 -0.12 19.66 -0.02
N SER A 303 0.27 20.88 0.34
CA SER A 303 -0.29 21.58 1.50
C SER A 303 -1.81 21.83 1.41
N LYS A 304 -2.36 22.02 0.20
CA LYS A 304 -3.81 22.10 -0.04
C LYS A 304 -4.48 20.74 0.09
N VAL A 305 -3.81 19.67 -0.34
CA VAL A 305 -4.29 18.28 -0.21
C VAL A 305 -4.29 17.86 1.26
N ASN A 306 -3.22 18.13 2.01
CA ASN A 306 -3.12 17.81 3.44
C ASN A 306 -4.16 18.56 4.27
N LYS A 307 -4.41 19.85 3.98
CA LYS A 307 -5.52 20.61 4.61
C LYS A 307 -6.91 20.06 4.31
N LYS A 308 -7.10 19.42 3.14
CA LYS A 308 -8.37 18.76 2.79
C LYS A 308 -8.46 17.39 3.45
N GLN A 309 -7.35 16.65 3.49
CA GLN A 309 -7.28 15.31 4.08
C GLN A 309 -7.33 15.32 5.60
N SER A 310 -6.89 16.40 6.25
CA SER A 310 -7.04 16.59 7.70
C SER A 310 -8.50 16.81 8.13
N LYS A 311 -9.43 16.97 7.19
CA LYS A 311 -10.88 16.98 7.44
C LYS A 311 -11.39 15.55 7.37
N PHE A 312 -11.19 14.80 8.45
CA PHE A 312 -11.50 13.38 8.51
C PHE A 312 -12.97 13.06 8.18
N ASP A 313 -13.89 13.96 8.54
CA ASP A 313 -15.33 13.89 8.26
C ASP A 313 -15.67 13.88 6.76
N GLN A 314 -14.76 14.36 5.91
CA GLN A 314 -14.92 14.45 4.45
C GLN A 314 -14.22 13.30 3.70
N LEU A 315 -13.47 12.44 4.40
CA LEU A 315 -12.75 11.34 3.78
C LEU A 315 -13.71 10.22 3.38
N LYS A 316 -13.67 9.87 2.09
CA LYS A 316 -14.40 8.73 1.51
C LYS A 316 -13.52 7.51 1.26
N ILE A 317 -12.21 7.72 1.09
CA ILE A 317 -11.24 6.69 0.77
C ILE A 317 -10.06 6.86 1.71
N ILE A 318 -9.71 5.78 2.40
CA ILE A 318 -8.58 5.74 3.33
C ILE A 318 -7.73 4.53 3.01
N TRP A 319 -6.45 4.78 2.73
CA TRP A 319 -5.44 3.75 2.59
C TRP A 319 -4.49 3.77 3.77
N LEU A 320 -4.41 2.66 4.52
CA LEU A 320 -3.58 2.45 5.70
C LEU A 320 -2.61 1.29 5.49
N ARG A 321 -2.24 1.02 4.25
CA ARG A 321 -1.24 0.00 3.95
C ARG A 321 0.06 0.28 4.72
N GLU A 322 0.61 -0.77 5.35
CA GLU A 322 1.88 -0.71 6.09
C GLU A 322 1.92 0.33 7.23
N GLN A 323 0.77 0.68 7.82
CA GLN A 323 0.69 1.62 8.95
C GLN A 323 0.75 0.94 10.32
N CYS A 324 1.09 -0.36 10.36
CA CYS A 324 1.13 -1.16 11.58
C CYS A 324 -0.20 -1.18 12.35
N VAL A 325 -1.34 -1.13 11.67
CA VAL A 325 -2.66 -1.27 12.32
C VAL A 325 -2.77 -2.66 12.95
N SER A 326 -3.11 -2.74 14.24
CA SER A 326 -3.32 -4.00 14.96
C SER A 326 -4.66 -4.08 15.68
N THR A 327 -5.31 -2.95 15.98
CA THR A 327 -6.60 -2.93 16.69
C THR A 327 -7.60 -1.97 16.07
N ALA A 328 -8.88 -2.10 16.44
CA ALA A 328 -9.96 -1.27 15.93
C ALA A 328 -10.03 0.13 16.55
N GLY A 329 -9.37 0.36 17.69
CA GLY A 329 -9.59 1.55 18.53
C GLY A 329 -10.81 1.42 19.44
N ASP A 330 -11.18 2.52 20.09
CA ASP A 330 -12.32 2.55 21.01
C ASP A 330 -13.65 2.49 20.27
N SER A 331 -14.68 1.95 20.92
CA SER A 331 -16.01 1.80 20.33
C SER A 331 -16.61 3.18 19.99
N GLY A 332 -16.89 3.39 18.70
CA GLY A 332 -17.47 4.63 18.18
C GLY A 332 -16.44 5.65 17.68
N GLU A 333 -15.16 5.47 18.01
CA GLU A 333 -14.09 6.40 17.62
C GLU A 333 -13.98 6.53 16.10
N LEU A 334 -14.01 5.41 15.37
CA LEU A 334 -13.94 5.44 13.89
C LEU A 334 -15.18 6.09 13.27
N LYS A 335 -16.34 5.90 13.89
CA LYS A 335 -17.61 6.46 13.41
C LYS A 335 -17.60 7.99 13.53
N GLU A 336 -17.07 8.51 14.62
CA GLU A 336 -16.94 9.95 14.84
C GLU A 336 -15.84 10.56 13.97
N LEU A 337 -14.73 9.84 13.80
CA LEU A 337 -13.58 10.31 13.02
C LEU A 337 -13.89 10.36 11.52
N CYS A 338 -14.44 9.29 10.94
CA CYS A 338 -14.63 9.11 9.50
C CYS A 338 -16.05 8.59 9.16
N PRO A 339 -17.13 9.35 9.44
CA PRO A 339 -18.51 8.90 9.27
C PRO A 339 -18.90 8.53 7.82
N ASN A 340 -18.23 9.13 6.83
CA ASN A 340 -18.56 9.02 5.40
C ASN A 340 -17.61 8.09 4.63
N LEU A 341 -16.88 7.22 5.33
CA LEU A 341 -15.89 6.35 4.70
C LEU A 341 -16.55 5.27 3.84
N GLU A 342 -16.20 5.22 2.55
CA GLU A 342 -16.73 4.29 1.54
C GLU A 342 -15.72 3.20 1.17
N GLU A 343 -14.41 3.49 1.25
CA GLU A 343 -13.33 2.57 0.93
C GLU A 343 -12.23 2.58 2.00
N LEU A 344 -11.87 1.38 2.47
CA LEU A 344 -10.81 1.18 3.44
C LEU A 344 -9.81 0.13 2.95
N ASP A 345 -8.55 0.53 2.83
CA ASP A 345 -7.42 -0.38 2.64
C ASP A 345 -6.62 -0.50 3.93
N ILE A 346 -6.65 -1.69 4.53
CA ILE A 346 -5.86 -2.07 5.71
C ILE A 346 -4.88 -3.20 5.37
N SER A 347 -4.43 -3.27 4.12
CA SER A 347 -3.51 -4.32 3.66
C SER A 347 -2.13 -4.23 4.32
N LYS A 348 -1.45 -5.38 4.44
CA LYS A 348 -0.08 -5.50 4.98
C LYS A 348 0.11 -4.79 6.33
N ASN A 349 -0.79 -5.06 7.26
CA ASN A 349 -0.77 -4.54 8.62
C ASN A 349 -0.51 -5.66 9.65
N LEU A 350 -0.66 -5.36 10.93
CA LEU A 350 -0.43 -6.27 12.05
C LEU A 350 -1.76 -6.86 12.57
N ILE A 351 -2.75 -7.01 11.69
CA ILE A 351 -4.05 -7.57 12.02
C ILE A 351 -3.97 -9.10 11.97
N ASN A 352 -4.44 -9.77 13.02
CA ASN A 352 -4.29 -11.20 13.22
C ASN A 352 -5.59 -11.99 13.36
N SER A 353 -6.76 -11.34 13.26
CA SER A 353 -8.07 -12.00 13.33
C SER A 353 -9.12 -11.24 12.55
N TRP A 354 -10.12 -11.98 12.05
CA TRP A 354 -11.28 -11.40 11.39
C TRP A 354 -12.17 -10.62 12.35
N GLN A 355 -12.15 -10.94 13.65
CA GLN A 355 -12.86 -10.17 14.68
C GLN A 355 -12.36 -8.72 14.75
N ILE A 356 -11.06 -8.47 14.61
CA ILE A 356 -10.53 -7.10 14.59
C ILE A 356 -11.03 -6.35 13.35
N VAL A 357 -10.99 -7.00 12.18
CA VAL A 357 -11.54 -6.42 10.93
C VAL A 357 -13.03 -6.12 11.09
N ALA A 358 -13.80 -7.03 11.70
CA ALA A 358 -15.22 -6.85 11.99
C ALA A 358 -15.46 -5.68 12.96
N ASN A 359 -14.62 -5.53 13.99
CA ASN A 359 -14.70 -4.41 14.95
C ASN A 359 -14.37 -3.06 14.31
N ILE A 360 -13.55 -3.03 13.26
CA ILE A 360 -13.32 -1.83 12.43
C ILE A 360 -14.57 -1.56 11.58
N CYS A 361 -15.04 -2.56 10.84
CA CYS A 361 -16.12 -2.39 9.87
C CYS A 361 -17.48 -2.07 10.51
N CYS A 362 -17.78 -2.62 11.69
CA CYS A 362 -19.06 -2.36 12.38
C CYS A 362 -19.24 -0.89 12.79
N GLN A 363 -18.17 -0.11 12.86
CA GLN A 363 -18.22 1.32 13.15
C GLN A 363 -18.46 2.16 11.87
N LEU A 364 -18.17 1.60 10.69
CA LEU A 364 -18.13 2.29 9.40
C LEU A 364 -19.36 1.94 8.54
N HIS A 365 -20.44 2.68 8.75
CA HIS A 365 -21.76 2.35 8.20
C HIS A 365 -21.91 2.59 6.69
N CYS A 366 -20.98 3.34 6.08
CA CYS A 366 -20.97 3.62 4.64
C CYS A 366 -19.94 2.77 3.88
N LEU A 367 -19.22 1.86 4.55
CA LEU A 367 -18.10 1.13 3.95
C LEU A 367 -18.58 0.11 2.92
N VAL A 368 -18.16 0.29 1.67
CA VAL A 368 -18.54 -0.57 0.53
C VAL A 368 -17.36 -1.36 -0.03
N ARG A 369 -16.15 -0.79 0.00
CA ARG A 369 -14.91 -1.41 -0.51
C ARG A 369 -13.94 -1.68 0.64
N LEU A 370 -13.49 -2.92 0.76
CA LEU A 370 -12.55 -3.35 1.80
C LEU A 370 -11.39 -4.13 1.20
N ASN A 371 -10.16 -3.70 1.53
CA ASN A 371 -8.94 -4.43 1.20
C ASN A 371 -8.23 -4.89 2.48
N VAL A 372 -8.12 -6.21 2.66
CA VAL A 372 -7.44 -6.85 3.81
C VAL A 372 -6.20 -7.64 3.41
N SER A 373 -5.75 -7.49 2.15
CA SER A 373 -4.64 -8.25 1.56
C SER A 373 -3.38 -8.24 2.42
N GLU A 374 -2.55 -9.28 2.31
CA GLU A 374 -1.24 -9.37 2.98
C GLU A 374 -1.29 -9.25 4.52
N ASN A 375 -2.46 -9.43 5.14
CA ASN A 375 -2.57 -9.67 6.59
C ASN A 375 -2.58 -11.18 6.87
N TYR A 376 -2.21 -11.55 8.09
CA TYR A 376 -2.28 -12.93 8.56
C TYR A 376 -3.61 -13.16 9.30
N LEU A 377 -4.68 -13.47 8.56
CA LEU A 377 -6.01 -13.69 9.13
C LEU A 377 -6.34 -15.20 9.12
N PRO A 378 -6.25 -15.92 10.24
CA PRO A 378 -6.63 -17.33 10.29
C PRO A 378 -8.14 -17.52 10.12
N ILE A 379 -8.56 -18.65 9.56
CA ILE A 379 -9.96 -19.06 9.51
C ILE A 379 -10.35 -19.64 10.87
N GLU A 380 -11.38 -19.08 11.49
CA GLU A 380 -11.88 -19.49 12.80
C GLU A 380 -13.22 -20.21 12.69
N LYS A 381 -13.71 -20.79 13.80
CA LYS A 381 -15.05 -21.38 13.86
C LYS A 381 -16.10 -20.29 14.02
N ASN A 382 -17.30 -20.53 13.49
CA ASN A 382 -18.46 -19.64 13.64
C ASN A 382 -18.28 -18.22 13.09
N MET A 383 -17.55 -18.10 11.98
CA MET A 383 -17.33 -16.83 11.27
C MET A 383 -18.64 -16.12 10.87
N GLU A 384 -19.74 -16.86 10.71
CA GLU A 384 -21.07 -16.31 10.39
C GLU A 384 -21.54 -15.26 11.41
N ILE A 385 -21.08 -15.33 12.67
CA ILE A 385 -21.42 -14.34 13.71
C ILE A 385 -21.01 -12.92 13.29
N LEU A 386 -19.98 -12.80 12.45
CA LEU A 386 -19.44 -11.52 11.98
C LEU A 386 -20.24 -10.91 10.82
N LYS A 387 -21.27 -11.58 10.29
CA LYS A 387 -22.01 -11.15 9.09
C LYS A 387 -22.57 -9.73 9.18
N ASN A 388 -23.01 -9.32 10.37
CA ASN A 388 -23.60 -7.99 10.57
C ASN A 388 -22.54 -6.88 10.44
N SER A 389 -21.28 -7.18 10.74
CA SER A 389 -20.18 -6.21 10.65
C SER A 389 -19.77 -5.90 9.21
N PHE A 390 -20.08 -6.79 8.26
CA PHE A 390 -19.70 -6.66 6.84
C PHE A 390 -20.90 -6.46 5.91
N PHE A 391 -22.08 -6.15 6.46
CA PHE A 391 -23.33 -6.09 5.71
C PHE A 391 -23.29 -5.13 4.51
N MET A 392 -22.54 -4.02 4.61
CA MET A 392 -22.44 -3.00 3.56
C MET A 392 -21.35 -3.29 2.52
N VAL A 393 -20.44 -4.23 2.79
CA VAL A 393 -19.29 -4.51 1.94
C VAL A 393 -19.74 -5.25 0.66
N LYS A 394 -19.49 -4.63 -0.49
CA LYS A 394 -19.80 -5.18 -1.82
C LYS A 394 -18.57 -5.57 -2.62
N TYR A 395 -17.41 -5.02 -2.26
CA TYR A 395 -16.13 -5.27 -2.94
C TYR A 395 -15.08 -5.67 -1.90
N LEU A 396 -14.49 -6.84 -2.08
CA LEU A 396 -13.52 -7.39 -1.14
C LEU A 396 -12.25 -7.83 -1.88
N THR A 397 -11.11 -7.40 -1.35
CA THR A 397 -9.79 -7.83 -1.80
C THR A 397 -9.06 -8.57 -0.67
N MET A 398 -8.71 -9.83 -0.93
CA MET A 398 -8.00 -10.76 -0.04
C MET A 398 -6.78 -11.35 -0.77
N ALA A 399 -5.87 -10.49 -1.23
CA ALA A 399 -4.71 -10.93 -2.00
C ALA A 399 -3.53 -11.35 -1.10
N LYS A 400 -2.73 -12.32 -1.55
CA LYS A 400 -1.51 -12.79 -0.86
C LYS A 400 -1.71 -13.15 0.62
N MET A 401 -2.79 -13.84 0.93
CA MET A 401 -3.13 -14.30 2.28
C MET A 401 -2.76 -15.77 2.52
N ASN A 402 -2.21 -16.46 1.51
CA ASN A 402 -1.98 -17.90 1.48
C ASN A 402 -3.25 -18.74 1.66
N TYR A 403 -4.39 -18.23 1.20
CA TYR A 403 -5.66 -18.95 1.25
C TYR A 403 -5.77 -19.96 0.11
N ASN A 404 -6.33 -21.13 0.40
CA ASN A 404 -6.88 -22.02 -0.63
C ASN A 404 -8.37 -21.68 -0.89
N TRP A 405 -9.02 -22.36 -1.82
CA TRP A 405 -10.43 -22.08 -2.14
C TRP A 405 -11.38 -22.37 -0.98
N PHE A 406 -11.11 -23.42 -0.19
CA PHE A 406 -11.91 -23.74 0.99
C PHE A 406 -11.86 -22.61 2.02
N ASP A 407 -10.67 -22.06 2.30
CA ASP A 407 -10.52 -20.91 3.20
C ASP A 407 -11.33 -19.70 2.71
N ILE A 408 -11.26 -19.41 1.41
CA ILE A 408 -12.04 -18.34 0.77
C ILE A 408 -13.53 -18.57 0.96
N GLN A 409 -14.03 -19.78 0.70
CA GLN A 409 -15.44 -20.13 0.90
C GLN A 409 -15.89 -19.97 2.36
N GLN A 410 -15.06 -20.36 3.33
CA GLN A 410 -15.37 -20.14 4.73
C GLN A 410 -15.52 -18.64 5.06
N CYS A 411 -14.71 -17.76 4.45
CA CYS A 411 -14.87 -16.32 4.63
C CYS A 411 -16.21 -15.78 4.08
N MET A 412 -16.78 -16.41 3.04
CA MET A 412 -17.95 -15.87 2.35
C MET A 412 -19.20 -15.83 3.22
N CYS A 413 -19.31 -16.67 4.26
CA CYS A 413 -20.42 -16.59 5.21
C CYS A 413 -20.54 -15.22 5.89
N MET A 414 -19.44 -14.45 5.95
CA MET A 414 -19.41 -13.10 6.54
C MET A 414 -19.95 -12.01 5.61
N PHE A 415 -19.99 -12.22 4.29
CA PHE A 415 -20.23 -11.16 3.31
C PHE A 415 -21.55 -11.38 2.52
N PRO A 416 -22.72 -11.03 3.07
CA PRO A 416 -24.02 -11.38 2.49
C PRO A 416 -24.37 -10.67 1.17
N PHE A 417 -23.71 -9.55 0.84
CA PHE A 417 -24.02 -8.73 -0.36
C PHE A 417 -22.81 -8.51 -1.26
N LEU A 418 -21.81 -9.40 -1.19
CA LEU A 418 -20.61 -9.29 -2.00
C LEU A 418 -20.93 -9.42 -3.50
N GLN A 419 -20.39 -8.51 -4.31
CA GLN A 419 -20.56 -8.47 -5.76
C GLN A 419 -19.24 -8.67 -6.50
N GLU A 420 -18.14 -8.17 -5.94
CA GLU A 420 -16.81 -8.36 -6.52
C GLU A 420 -15.86 -8.93 -5.48
N LEU A 421 -15.17 -10.00 -5.88
CA LEU A 421 -14.20 -10.70 -5.05
C LEU A 421 -12.86 -10.76 -5.79
N SER A 422 -11.81 -10.27 -5.13
CA SER A 422 -10.44 -10.41 -5.59
C SER A 422 -9.63 -11.23 -4.60
N VAL A 423 -9.14 -12.38 -5.03
CA VAL A 423 -8.36 -13.34 -4.24
C VAL A 423 -7.01 -13.63 -4.93
N SER A 424 -6.39 -12.58 -5.47
CA SER A 424 -5.16 -12.68 -6.25
C SER A 424 -3.97 -13.19 -5.43
N PHE A 425 -3.04 -13.89 -6.10
CA PHE A 425 -1.76 -14.33 -5.54
C PHE A 425 -1.90 -15.15 -4.24
N ASN A 426 -2.93 -15.98 -4.19
CA ASN A 426 -3.14 -16.97 -3.14
C ASN A 426 -2.68 -18.35 -3.64
N ILE A 427 -3.07 -19.43 -2.95
CA ILE A 427 -2.64 -20.81 -3.27
C ILE A 427 -3.79 -21.66 -3.82
N VAL A 428 -4.78 -21.04 -4.49
CA VAL A 428 -5.91 -21.77 -5.06
C VAL A 428 -5.42 -22.66 -6.21
N ASN A 429 -5.62 -23.96 -6.09
CA ASN A 429 -5.35 -24.95 -7.15
C ASN A 429 -6.58 -25.79 -7.51
N ILE A 430 -7.45 -26.03 -6.53
CA ILE A 430 -8.69 -26.81 -6.64
C ILE A 430 -9.84 -25.90 -6.20
N ILE A 431 -10.91 -25.90 -6.99
CA ILE A 431 -12.15 -25.19 -6.73
C ILE A 431 -13.21 -26.22 -6.34
N GLN A 432 -13.85 -25.99 -5.20
CA GLN A 432 -15.07 -26.69 -4.82
C GLN A 432 -16.24 -25.93 -5.46
N ARG A 433 -17.17 -26.65 -6.10
CA ARG A 433 -18.36 -26.02 -6.69
C ARG A 433 -19.14 -25.25 -5.61
N PRO A 434 -19.42 -23.95 -5.80
CA PRO A 434 -20.26 -23.17 -4.89
C PRO A 434 -21.63 -23.81 -4.66
N LEU A 435 -22.10 -23.78 -3.41
CA LEU A 435 -23.42 -24.28 -3.04
C LEU A 435 -24.50 -23.24 -3.37
N LYS A 436 -25.74 -23.67 -3.60
CA LYS A 436 -26.84 -22.78 -4.00
C LYS A 436 -27.15 -21.66 -2.99
N ASP A 437 -26.91 -21.93 -1.71
CA ASP A 437 -27.17 -20.98 -0.61
C ASP A 437 -25.92 -20.17 -0.22
N ASP A 438 -24.82 -20.31 -0.97
CA ASP A 438 -23.57 -19.61 -0.71
C ASP A 438 -23.69 -18.12 -1.11
N ASN A 439 -23.11 -17.22 -0.30
CA ASN A 439 -23.04 -15.80 -0.62
C ASN A 439 -22.24 -15.54 -1.91
N LEU A 440 -21.39 -16.49 -2.34
CA LEU A 440 -20.71 -16.47 -3.65
C LEU A 440 -21.69 -16.33 -4.82
N MET A 441 -22.93 -16.80 -4.71
CA MET A 441 -23.91 -16.83 -5.82
C MET A 441 -24.29 -15.44 -6.35
N LYS A 442 -23.94 -14.36 -5.64
CA LYS A 442 -24.17 -12.96 -6.03
C LYS A 442 -22.96 -12.31 -6.73
N ILE A 443 -21.83 -13.02 -6.83
CA ILE A 443 -20.61 -12.46 -7.42
C ILE A 443 -20.79 -12.26 -8.92
N CYS A 444 -20.49 -11.03 -9.34
CA CYS A 444 -20.48 -10.61 -10.74
C CYS A 444 -19.06 -10.51 -11.30
N LYS A 445 -18.07 -10.21 -10.45
CA LYS A 445 -16.67 -10.14 -10.84
C LYS A 445 -15.78 -10.94 -9.91
N LEU A 446 -15.02 -11.87 -10.48
CA LEU A 446 -14.09 -12.73 -9.74
C LEU A 446 -12.68 -12.58 -10.29
N THR A 447 -11.74 -12.23 -9.41
CA THR A 447 -10.31 -12.22 -9.73
C THR A 447 -9.58 -13.33 -8.99
N LEU A 448 -9.03 -14.26 -9.76
CA LEU A 448 -8.22 -15.41 -9.33
C LEU A 448 -6.79 -15.31 -9.88
N GLU A 449 -6.33 -14.11 -10.21
CA GLU A 449 -5.00 -13.87 -10.78
C GLU A 449 -3.88 -14.39 -9.87
N GLY A 450 -2.81 -14.95 -10.43
CA GLY A 450 -1.62 -15.31 -9.65
C GLY A 450 -1.79 -16.53 -8.74
N ASN A 451 -2.84 -17.34 -8.95
CA ASN A 451 -3.07 -18.57 -8.22
C ASN A 451 -2.37 -19.77 -8.91
N LEU A 452 -2.71 -21.00 -8.50
CA LEU A 452 -2.06 -22.24 -8.92
C LEU A 452 -2.98 -23.15 -9.73
N ILE A 453 -4.03 -22.60 -10.36
CA ILE A 453 -5.01 -23.38 -11.12
C ILE A 453 -4.38 -23.81 -12.44
N SER A 454 -4.35 -25.13 -12.70
CA SER A 454 -3.82 -25.67 -13.96
C SER A 454 -4.87 -26.35 -14.83
N ASN A 455 -5.89 -26.97 -14.24
CA ASN A 455 -6.93 -27.66 -15.01
C ASN A 455 -8.16 -26.76 -15.21
N TRP A 456 -8.63 -26.65 -16.45
CA TRP A 456 -9.85 -25.93 -16.80
C TRP A 456 -11.12 -26.52 -16.18
N ASP A 457 -11.14 -27.81 -15.83
CA ASP A 457 -12.27 -28.43 -15.12
C ASP A 457 -12.55 -27.74 -13.76
N GLU A 458 -11.51 -27.19 -13.13
CA GLU A 458 -11.65 -26.41 -11.90
C GLU A 458 -12.39 -25.10 -12.17
N ILE A 459 -12.09 -24.46 -13.30
CA ILE A 459 -12.78 -23.25 -13.75
C ILE A 459 -14.23 -23.56 -14.06
N LEU A 460 -14.54 -24.65 -14.78
CA LEU A 460 -15.91 -25.07 -15.11
C LEU A 460 -16.82 -25.23 -13.88
N LYS A 461 -16.28 -25.41 -12.67
CA LYS A 461 -17.07 -25.46 -11.44
C LYS A 461 -17.66 -24.11 -11.05
N LEU A 462 -17.05 -23.00 -11.50
CA LEU A 462 -17.52 -21.63 -11.30
C LEU A 462 -18.70 -21.25 -12.20
N ASP A 463 -19.05 -22.07 -13.20
CA ASP A 463 -20.25 -21.89 -14.03
C ASP A 463 -21.54 -21.83 -13.20
N SER A 464 -21.53 -22.44 -12.00
CA SER A 464 -22.68 -22.36 -11.10
C SER A 464 -22.97 -20.94 -10.60
N LEU A 465 -22.06 -19.98 -10.79
CA LEU A 465 -22.25 -18.57 -10.42
C LEU A 465 -23.10 -17.84 -11.47
N PRO A 466 -24.39 -17.54 -11.19
CA PRO A 466 -25.33 -17.09 -12.21
C PRO A 466 -25.05 -15.66 -12.68
N CYS A 467 -24.41 -14.83 -11.85
CA CYS A 467 -24.18 -13.42 -12.14
C CYS A 467 -22.78 -13.13 -12.72
N LEU A 468 -21.94 -14.16 -12.93
CA LEU A 468 -20.54 -13.95 -13.27
C LEU A 468 -20.36 -13.37 -14.69
N GLU A 469 -19.93 -12.10 -14.75
CA GLU A 469 -19.71 -11.34 -15.97
C GLU A 469 -18.22 -11.12 -16.26
N TYR A 470 -17.38 -11.11 -15.23
CA TYR A 470 -15.95 -10.86 -15.31
C TYR A 470 -15.18 -11.96 -14.58
N LEU A 471 -14.22 -12.58 -15.27
CA LEU A 471 -13.34 -13.57 -14.69
C LEU A 471 -11.88 -13.28 -15.07
N ASN A 472 -11.05 -13.04 -14.06
CA ASN A 472 -9.61 -12.86 -14.24
C ASN A 472 -8.83 -14.07 -13.71
N LEU A 473 -8.20 -14.78 -14.62
CA LEU A 473 -7.35 -15.98 -14.45
C LEU A 473 -5.90 -15.70 -14.88
N ASN A 474 -5.48 -14.44 -14.98
CA ASN A 474 -4.10 -14.11 -15.32
C ASN A 474 -3.10 -14.82 -14.39
N SER A 475 -1.91 -15.11 -14.89
CA SER A 475 -0.80 -15.62 -14.06
C SER A 475 -1.14 -16.90 -13.29
N ASN A 476 -1.93 -17.78 -13.90
CA ASN A 476 -2.21 -19.14 -13.38
C ASN A 476 -1.36 -20.16 -14.17
N LYS A 477 -1.71 -21.45 -14.08
CA LYS A 477 -0.99 -22.55 -14.73
C LYS A 477 -1.82 -23.26 -15.78
N ILE A 478 -2.87 -22.62 -16.31
CA ILE A 478 -3.83 -23.24 -17.23
C ILE A 478 -3.13 -23.60 -18.53
N ASP A 479 -3.20 -24.86 -18.94
CA ASP A 479 -2.53 -25.37 -20.15
C ASP A 479 -3.50 -25.59 -21.32
N LYS A 480 -4.76 -25.93 -21.03
CA LYS A 480 -5.79 -26.18 -22.03
C LYS A 480 -7.14 -25.63 -21.60
N ILE A 481 -7.92 -25.16 -22.58
CA ILE A 481 -9.32 -24.73 -22.40
C ILE A 481 -10.21 -25.73 -23.11
N ARG A 482 -11.28 -26.18 -22.45
CA ARG A 482 -12.26 -27.09 -23.07
C ARG A 482 -13.64 -26.96 -22.43
N PHE A 483 -14.68 -26.83 -23.23
CA PHE A 483 -16.07 -26.86 -22.73
C PHE A 483 -16.73 -28.22 -23.00
N PRO A 484 -17.64 -28.68 -22.11
CA PRO A 484 -18.38 -29.93 -22.30
C PRO A 484 -19.50 -29.72 -23.32
N THR A 485 -19.18 -29.84 -24.61
CA THR A 485 -20.15 -29.82 -25.71
C THR A 485 -20.04 -31.09 -26.55
N THR A 486 -21.17 -31.56 -27.10
CA THR A 486 -21.23 -32.75 -27.97
C THR A 486 -20.68 -32.48 -29.36
N GLU A 487 -20.73 -31.22 -29.83
CA GLU A 487 -20.25 -30.80 -31.15
C GLU A 487 -19.37 -29.54 -31.07
N PRO A 488 -18.43 -29.33 -32.02
CA PRO A 488 -17.49 -28.20 -31.98
C PRO A 488 -18.11 -26.83 -32.27
N ILE A 489 -19.22 -26.78 -33.02
CA ILE A 489 -19.83 -25.55 -33.53
C ILE A 489 -20.90 -25.02 -32.55
N VAL A 490 -21.33 -25.84 -31.58
CA VAL A 490 -22.41 -25.51 -30.65
C VAL A 490 -21.90 -24.61 -29.53
N LYS A 491 -22.61 -23.50 -29.31
CA LYS A 491 -22.39 -22.61 -28.16
C LYS A 491 -22.67 -23.37 -26.85
N THR A 492 -21.84 -23.16 -25.84
CA THR A 492 -22.04 -23.76 -24.52
C THR A 492 -23.08 -22.98 -23.72
N THR A 493 -23.81 -23.65 -22.83
CA THR A 493 -24.63 -22.97 -21.81
C THR A 493 -23.80 -22.51 -20.62
N ALA A 494 -22.56 -22.98 -20.50
CA ALA A 494 -21.66 -22.59 -19.43
C ALA A 494 -21.22 -21.13 -19.57
N PHE A 495 -21.10 -20.42 -18.45
CA PHE A 495 -20.68 -19.03 -18.35
C PHE A 495 -21.52 -18.11 -19.24
N PHE A 496 -22.84 -18.31 -19.23
CA PHE A 496 -23.73 -17.60 -20.15
C PHE A 496 -23.58 -16.06 -20.06
N ASN A 497 -23.41 -15.51 -18.85
CA ASN A 497 -23.28 -14.07 -18.62
C ASN A 497 -21.84 -13.54 -18.74
N LEU A 498 -20.84 -14.40 -18.99
CA LEU A 498 -19.43 -13.99 -18.99
C LEU A 498 -19.12 -13.11 -20.22
N ARG A 499 -18.74 -11.86 -19.93
CA ARG A 499 -18.39 -10.84 -20.92
C ARG A 499 -16.90 -10.59 -21.02
N GLN A 500 -16.18 -10.73 -19.92
CA GLN A 500 -14.75 -10.43 -19.86
C GLN A 500 -13.98 -11.62 -19.29
N LEU A 501 -13.00 -12.10 -20.04
CA LEU A 501 -12.11 -13.17 -19.62
C LEU A 501 -10.66 -12.71 -19.73
N HIS A 502 -9.95 -12.70 -18.60
CA HIS A 502 -8.51 -12.45 -18.61
C HIS A 502 -7.78 -13.76 -18.32
N ILE A 503 -6.88 -14.19 -19.20
CA ILE A 503 -6.15 -15.45 -19.08
C ILE A 503 -4.72 -15.32 -19.65
N SER A 504 -4.12 -14.14 -19.45
CA SER A 504 -2.73 -13.86 -19.80
C SER A 504 -1.77 -14.60 -18.86
N TYR A 505 -0.52 -14.80 -19.28
CA TYR A 505 0.53 -15.43 -18.46
C TYR A 505 0.12 -16.83 -17.94
N ASN A 506 -0.43 -17.65 -18.82
CA ASN A 506 -0.76 -19.05 -18.54
C ASN A 506 0.10 -19.99 -19.42
N ASN A 507 -0.14 -21.29 -19.35
CA ASN A 507 0.64 -22.31 -20.06
C ASN A 507 -0.02 -22.79 -21.36
N ILE A 508 -0.90 -21.98 -21.96
CA ILE A 508 -1.66 -22.39 -23.14
C ILE A 508 -0.75 -22.47 -24.36
N SER A 509 -0.63 -23.68 -24.91
CA SER A 509 0.29 -24.01 -26.01
C SER A 509 -0.41 -24.44 -27.30
N GLU A 510 -1.75 -24.46 -27.33
CA GLU A 510 -2.55 -24.94 -28.47
C GLU A 510 -3.61 -23.92 -28.91
N TRP A 511 -3.70 -23.66 -30.23
CA TRP A 511 -4.73 -22.80 -30.81
C TRP A 511 -6.16 -23.34 -30.65
N GLN A 512 -6.32 -24.65 -30.38
CA GLN A 512 -7.62 -25.24 -30.06
C GLN A 512 -8.25 -24.61 -28.81
N SER A 513 -7.44 -24.26 -27.80
CA SER A 513 -7.93 -23.58 -26.59
C SER A 513 -8.53 -22.21 -26.90
N VAL A 514 -7.96 -21.48 -27.87
CA VAL A 514 -8.52 -20.19 -28.33
C VAL A 514 -9.82 -20.42 -29.12
N SER A 515 -9.86 -21.47 -29.96
CA SER A 515 -11.07 -21.86 -30.69
C SER A 515 -12.21 -22.26 -29.75
N GLU A 516 -11.92 -22.90 -28.61
CA GLU A 516 -12.93 -23.28 -27.60
C GLU A 516 -13.63 -22.07 -26.98
N LEU A 517 -12.97 -20.89 -26.91
CA LEU A 517 -13.59 -19.65 -26.41
C LEU A 517 -14.73 -19.15 -27.31
N GLU A 518 -14.77 -19.54 -28.59
CA GLU A 518 -15.91 -19.24 -29.47
C GLU A 518 -17.21 -19.86 -28.94
N LYS A 519 -17.16 -20.91 -28.13
CA LYS A 519 -18.38 -21.52 -27.59
C LYS A 519 -19.11 -20.61 -26.61
N LEU A 520 -18.45 -19.60 -26.06
CA LEU A 520 -19.07 -18.63 -25.14
C LEU A 520 -20.04 -17.72 -25.92
N ASN A 521 -21.20 -17.44 -25.32
CA ASN A 521 -22.24 -16.65 -25.97
C ASN A 521 -21.91 -15.16 -25.98
N ASN A 522 -21.41 -14.64 -24.85
CA ASN A 522 -21.35 -13.20 -24.60
C ASN A 522 -19.92 -12.66 -24.37
N LEU A 523 -18.88 -13.41 -24.74
CA LEU A 523 -17.49 -12.97 -24.56
C LEU A 523 -17.17 -11.77 -25.47
N GLU A 524 -16.89 -10.62 -24.85
CA GLU A 524 -16.67 -9.32 -25.51
C GLU A 524 -15.25 -8.78 -25.26
N ASP A 525 -14.62 -9.05 -24.11
CA ASP A 525 -13.24 -8.65 -23.81
C ASP A 525 -12.38 -9.86 -23.45
N LEU A 526 -11.20 -9.96 -24.06
CA LEU A 526 -10.22 -10.99 -23.80
C LEU A 526 -8.85 -10.38 -23.53
N LYS A 527 -8.21 -10.77 -22.41
CA LYS A 527 -6.77 -10.57 -22.21
C LYS A 527 -6.03 -11.89 -22.36
N PHE A 528 -5.27 -12.02 -23.43
CA PHE A 528 -4.54 -13.23 -23.80
C PHE A 528 -3.12 -12.85 -24.24
N ARG A 529 -2.27 -12.49 -23.28
CA ARG A 529 -0.83 -12.20 -23.49
C ARG A 529 0.03 -13.30 -22.90
N GLU A 530 1.27 -13.40 -23.37
CA GLU A 530 2.32 -14.21 -22.72
C GLU A 530 1.94 -15.68 -22.48
N ASN A 531 1.13 -16.24 -23.37
CA ASN A 531 0.89 -17.68 -23.45
C ASN A 531 1.85 -18.32 -24.47
N PRO A 532 2.39 -19.53 -24.23
CA PRO A 532 3.33 -20.19 -25.13
C PRO A 532 2.90 -20.24 -26.60
N ILE A 533 1.61 -20.40 -26.88
CA ILE A 533 1.07 -20.43 -28.25
C ILE A 533 1.38 -19.16 -29.06
N LEU A 534 1.56 -18.01 -28.39
CA LEU A 534 1.84 -16.73 -29.05
C LEU A 534 3.30 -16.59 -29.46
N LYS A 535 4.22 -17.39 -28.91
CA LYS A 535 5.67 -17.29 -29.21
C LYS A 535 6.03 -17.72 -30.62
N ASN A 536 5.19 -18.53 -31.25
CA ASN A 536 5.41 -19.07 -32.59
C ASN A 536 4.93 -18.12 -33.70
N GLU A 537 4.21 -17.06 -33.34
CA GLU A 537 3.61 -16.11 -34.27
C GLU A 537 4.14 -14.70 -33.98
N ASN A 538 4.13 -13.81 -34.97
CA ASN A 538 4.31 -12.39 -34.68
C ASN A 538 3.05 -11.83 -34.00
N LEU A 539 3.20 -10.72 -33.28
CA LEU A 539 2.12 -10.12 -32.48
C LEU A 539 0.86 -9.79 -33.31
N GLU A 540 1.04 -9.29 -34.53
CA GLU A 540 -0.05 -8.88 -35.42
C GLU A 540 -0.82 -10.10 -35.93
N THR A 541 -0.11 -11.12 -36.44
CA THR A 541 -0.69 -12.38 -36.88
C THR A 541 -1.41 -13.11 -35.75
N ALA A 542 -0.80 -13.15 -34.55
CA ALA A 542 -1.45 -13.74 -33.39
C ALA A 542 -2.76 -13.01 -33.02
N ARG A 543 -2.74 -11.68 -33.06
CA ARG A 543 -3.94 -10.85 -32.84
C ARG A 543 -5.02 -11.15 -33.88
N GLN A 544 -4.68 -11.14 -35.16
CA GLN A 544 -5.61 -11.46 -36.25
C GLN A 544 -6.21 -12.86 -36.11
N LEU A 545 -5.39 -13.87 -35.77
CA LEU A 545 -5.87 -15.23 -35.55
C LEU A 545 -6.88 -15.32 -34.40
N ILE A 546 -6.65 -14.63 -33.28
CA ILE A 546 -7.60 -14.58 -32.15
C ILE A 546 -8.91 -13.91 -32.59
N ILE A 547 -8.83 -12.77 -33.26
CA ILE A 547 -10.01 -12.01 -33.75
C ILE A 547 -10.84 -12.87 -34.71
N ALA A 548 -10.19 -13.58 -35.63
CA ALA A 548 -10.85 -14.46 -36.58
C ALA A 548 -11.43 -15.72 -35.92
N LYS A 549 -10.83 -16.22 -34.83
CA LYS A 549 -11.33 -17.39 -34.09
C LYS A 549 -12.49 -17.10 -33.14
N ILE A 550 -12.69 -15.84 -32.72
CA ILE A 550 -13.73 -15.45 -31.74
C ILE A 550 -14.62 -14.33 -32.30
N ALA A 551 -15.88 -14.64 -32.58
CA ALA A 551 -16.82 -13.78 -33.31
C ALA A 551 -17.22 -12.51 -32.55
N ASN A 552 -17.56 -12.66 -31.26
CA ASN A 552 -18.22 -11.61 -30.48
C ASN A 552 -17.24 -10.65 -29.79
N LEU A 553 -15.94 -10.82 -30.01
CA LEU A 553 -14.91 -10.04 -29.33
C LEU A 553 -14.94 -8.56 -29.77
N LYS A 554 -15.01 -7.64 -28.81
CA LYS A 554 -14.99 -6.19 -29.04
C LYS A 554 -13.66 -5.57 -28.65
N SER A 555 -12.98 -6.15 -27.67
CA SER A 555 -11.67 -5.70 -27.17
C SER A 555 -10.76 -6.91 -26.99
N LEU A 556 -9.54 -6.79 -27.49
CA LEU A 556 -8.48 -7.78 -27.27
C LEU A 556 -7.28 -7.06 -26.68
N ASN A 557 -6.83 -7.55 -25.52
CA ASN A 557 -5.67 -7.05 -24.83
C ASN A 557 -5.81 -5.56 -24.43
N GLY A 558 -7.04 -5.06 -24.23
CA GLY A 558 -7.31 -3.67 -23.89
C GLY A 558 -7.27 -2.72 -25.09
N THR A 559 -7.29 -3.25 -26.31
CA THR A 559 -7.39 -2.48 -27.55
C THR A 559 -8.68 -2.90 -28.27
N GLU A 560 -9.51 -1.91 -28.61
CA GLU A 560 -10.72 -2.11 -29.40
C GLU A 560 -10.42 -2.81 -30.73
N ILE A 561 -11.34 -3.66 -31.17
CA ILE A 561 -11.29 -4.35 -32.46
C ILE A 561 -12.19 -3.59 -33.43
N LEU A 562 -11.59 -2.95 -34.42
CA LEU A 562 -12.34 -2.20 -35.42
C LEU A 562 -13.02 -3.14 -36.43
N HIS A 563 -14.08 -2.66 -37.06
CA HIS A 563 -14.81 -3.44 -38.07
C HIS A 563 -13.92 -3.90 -39.23
N ASP A 564 -13.08 -3.00 -39.76
CA ASP A 564 -12.20 -3.31 -40.90
C ASP A 564 -11.05 -4.23 -40.51
N GLU A 565 -10.54 -4.10 -39.28
CA GLU A 565 -9.56 -5.02 -38.71
C GLU A 565 -10.14 -6.43 -38.60
N ARG A 566 -11.36 -6.56 -38.05
CA ARG A 566 -12.06 -7.85 -37.97
C ARG A 566 -12.29 -8.46 -39.34
N ARG A 567 -12.74 -7.66 -40.30
CA ARG A 567 -12.93 -8.12 -41.68
C ARG A 567 -11.62 -8.63 -42.26
N GLY A 568 -10.53 -7.86 -42.16
CA GLY A 568 -9.20 -8.25 -42.62
C GLY A 568 -8.73 -9.57 -41.99
N ALA A 569 -8.80 -9.66 -40.66
CA ALA A 569 -8.43 -10.86 -39.91
C ALA A 569 -9.23 -12.11 -40.33
N GLU A 570 -10.54 -11.98 -40.56
CA GLU A 570 -11.39 -13.08 -41.04
C GLU A 570 -11.01 -13.52 -42.46
N TYR A 571 -10.69 -12.60 -43.36
CA TYR A 571 -10.21 -12.92 -44.73
C TYR A 571 -8.85 -13.62 -44.71
N ASP A 572 -7.90 -13.09 -43.94
CA ASP A 572 -6.56 -13.68 -43.83
C ASP A 572 -6.62 -15.09 -43.22
N TYR A 573 -7.48 -15.29 -42.22
CA TYR A 573 -7.76 -16.61 -41.65
C TYR A 573 -8.35 -17.58 -42.68
N LEU A 574 -9.33 -17.15 -43.48
CA LEU A 574 -9.90 -17.97 -44.55
C LEU A 574 -8.83 -18.38 -45.56
N LYS A 575 -8.02 -17.42 -46.02
CA LYS A 575 -6.92 -17.63 -46.97
C LYS A 575 -5.87 -18.61 -46.42
N LEU A 576 -5.50 -18.47 -45.15
CA LEU A 576 -4.47 -19.28 -44.51
C LEU A 576 -4.83 -20.78 -44.49
N PHE A 577 -6.10 -21.12 -44.28
CA PHE A 577 -6.55 -22.52 -44.20
C PHE A 577 -7.30 -23.04 -45.44
N LEU A 578 -7.37 -22.26 -46.52
CA LEU A 578 -8.11 -22.60 -47.75
C LEU A 578 -7.62 -23.89 -48.42
N SER A 579 -6.30 -24.10 -48.49
CA SER A 579 -5.71 -25.30 -49.08
C SER A 579 -6.11 -26.56 -48.32
N LYS A 580 -5.94 -26.55 -46.99
CA LYS A 580 -6.35 -27.64 -46.09
C LYS A 580 -7.85 -27.88 -46.17
N TRP A 581 -8.65 -26.81 -46.17
CA TRP A 581 -10.10 -26.91 -46.30
C TRP A 581 -10.50 -27.62 -47.60
N THR A 582 -9.92 -27.22 -48.73
CA THR A 582 -10.24 -27.78 -50.05
C THR A 582 -9.85 -29.26 -50.14
N GLU A 583 -8.68 -29.63 -49.60
CA GLU A 583 -8.22 -31.03 -49.50
C GLU A 583 -9.17 -31.88 -48.65
N TYR A 584 -9.65 -31.36 -47.51
CA TYR A 584 -10.51 -32.12 -46.60
C TYR A 584 -11.98 -32.10 -47.02
N ASN A 585 -12.39 -31.15 -47.87
CA ASN A 585 -13.77 -31.03 -48.35
C ASN A 585 -14.10 -32.03 -49.47
N SER A 586 -13.11 -32.60 -50.15
CA SER A 586 -13.34 -33.68 -51.13
C SER A 586 -13.73 -35.01 -50.48
N GLU A 587 -13.53 -35.17 -49.16
CA GLU A 587 -13.90 -36.37 -48.38
C GLU A 587 -14.74 -35.95 -47.15
N ALA A 588 -16.03 -35.67 -47.36
CA ALA A 588 -16.91 -35.06 -46.34
C ALA A 588 -17.00 -35.81 -45.00
N ASP A 589 -16.81 -37.14 -44.99
CA ASP A 589 -16.85 -38.00 -43.79
C ASP A 589 -15.46 -38.38 -43.22
N SER A 590 -14.38 -37.83 -43.79
CA SER A 590 -13.00 -38.13 -43.37
C SER A 590 -12.71 -37.64 -41.95
N GLU A 591 -11.96 -38.42 -41.18
CA GLU A 591 -11.53 -38.04 -39.83
C GLU A 591 -10.74 -36.71 -39.83
N LYS A 592 -10.00 -36.44 -40.92
CA LYS A 592 -9.28 -35.18 -41.13
C LYS A 592 -10.22 -33.97 -41.17
N ARG A 593 -11.41 -34.14 -41.76
CA ARG A 593 -12.42 -33.08 -41.84
C ARG A 593 -13.01 -32.78 -40.47
N LYS A 594 -13.33 -33.82 -39.69
CA LYS A 594 -13.83 -33.68 -38.32
C LYS A 594 -12.80 -32.98 -37.43
N GLN A 595 -11.53 -33.39 -37.51
CA GLN A 595 -10.44 -32.77 -36.76
C GLN A 595 -10.23 -31.30 -37.15
N PHE A 596 -10.31 -30.97 -38.44
CA PHE A 596 -10.22 -29.58 -38.89
C PHE A 596 -11.36 -28.71 -38.32
N ILE A 597 -12.60 -29.22 -38.30
CA ILE A 597 -13.75 -28.50 -37.73
C ILE A 597 -13.59 -28.29 -36.22
N ILE A 598 -13.00 -29.26 -35.51
CA ILE A 598 -12.68 -29.14 -34.08
C ILE A 598 -11.67 -28.00 -33.84
N GLU A 599 -10.64 -27.89 -34.67
CA GLU A 599 -9.59 -26.88 -34.54
C GLU A 599 -10.03 -25.49 -35.07
N HIS A 600 -10.94 -25.47 -36.04
CA HIS A 600 -11.38 -24.29 -36.78
C HIS A 600 -12.92 -24.19 -36.87
N PRO A 601 -13.65 -24.13 -35.74
CA PRO A 601 -15.12 -24.18 -35.74
C PRO A 601 -15.78 -23.01 -36.48
N ARG A 602 -15.15 -21.83 -36.49
CA ARG A 602 -15.65 -20.65 -37.23
C ARG A 602 -15.48 -20.75 -38.74
N TYR A 603 -14.66 -21.67 -39.25
CA TYR A 603 -14.28 -21.67 -40.68
C TYR A 603 -15.49 -21.88 -41.59
N ILE A 604 -16.39 -22.80 -41.25
CA ILE A 604 -17.64 -23.05 -41.99
C ILE A 604 -18.50 -21.79 -42.07
N THR A 605 -18.71 -21.13 -40.94
CA THR A 605 -19.53 -19.92 -40.84
C THR A 605 -18.93 -18.76 -41.63
N LEU A 606 -17.61 -18.62 -41.62
CA LEU A 606 -16.89 -17.60 -42.38
C LEU A 606 -16.94 -17.88 -43.89
N VAL A 607 -16.82 -19.15 -44.31
CA VAL A 607 -17.03 -19.58 -45.69
C VAL A 607 -18.44 -19.24 -46.17
N ALA A 608 -19.46 -19.49 -45.34
CA ALA A 608 -20.84 -19.12 -45.67
C ALA A 608 -21.05 -17.60 -45.74
N LYS A 609 -20.31 -16.83 -44.93
CA LYS A 609 -20.40 -15.36 -44.87
C LYS A 609 -19.72 -14.66 -46.06
N TYR A 610 -18.53 -15.12 -46.47
CA TYR A 610 -17.70 -14.44 -47.47
C TYR A 610 -17.59 -15.15 -48.82
N GLY A 611 -17.97 -16.43 -48.90
CA GLY A 611 -17.80 -17.24 -50.11
C GLY A 611 -16.35 -17.69 -50.35
N ILE A 612 -16.17 -18.85 -50.99
CA ILE A 612 -14.82 -19.37 -51.34
C ILE A 612 -14.31 -18.75 -52.65
N SER A 613 -15.22 -18.43 -53.57
CA SER A 613 -14.90 -17.95 -54.92
C SER A 613 -14.22 -16.57 -54.94
N ASP A 614 -14.43 -15.76 -53.90
CA ASP A 614 -13.87 -14.41 -53.77
C ASP A 614 -12.51 -14.39 -53.07
N ILE A 615 -12.00 -15.54 -52.61
CA ILE A 615 -10.70 -15.66 -51.94
C ILE A 615 -9.65 -16.03 -53.00
N PRO A 616 -8.70 -15.15 -53.34
CA PRO A 616 -7.69 -15.46 -54.34
C PRO A 616 -6.88 -16.68 -53.91
N SER A 617 -7.01 -17.79 -54.67
CA SER A 617 -6.23 -19.00 -54.44
C SER A 617 -4.75 -18.66 -54.56
N SER A 618 -3.98 -18.81 -53.50
CA SER A 618 -2.53 -18.65 -53.55
C SER A 618 -1.91 -19.85 -54.28
N LYS A 619 -1.96 -19.85 -55.61
CA LYS A 619 -0.85 -20.41 -56.37
C LYS A 619 0.17 -19.30 -56.54
N THR A 620 1.06 -19.17 -55.58
CA THR A 620 2.35 -18.53 -55.83
C THR A 620 3.38 -19.22 -54.97
N LYS A 621 4.37 -19.82 -55.65
CA LYS A 621 5.66 -20.15 -55.05
C LYS A 621 6.08 -18.98 -54.16
N VAL A 622 6.53 -19.29 -52.96
CA VAL A 622 7.36 -18.38 -52.18
C VAL A 622 8.66 -18.21 -52.98
N GLU A 623 8.65 -17.32 -53.96
CA GLU A 623 9.87 -16.64 -54.36
C GLU A 623 10.12 -15.58 -53.30
N MET A 624 11.32 -15.60 -52.71
CA MET A 624 11.83 -14.51 -51.89
C MET A 624 11.56 -13.20 -52.64
N VAL A 625 10.63 -12.39 -52.15
CA VAL A 625 10.45 -11.03 -52.67
C VAL A 625 11.74 -10.31 -52.32
N SER A 626 12.60 -10.13 -53.33
CA SER A 626 13.83 -9.37 -53.21
C SER A 626 13.51 -8.03 -52.53
N ASN A 627 14.11 -7.78 -51.36
CA ASN A 627 14.01 -6.49 -50.67
C ASN A 627 14.75 -5.38 -51.46
N VAL A 628 15.44 -5.75 -52.54
CA VAL A 628 16.13 -4.84 -53.45
C VAL A 628 15.23 -4.54 -54.65
N ILE A 629 14.96 -3.26 -54.88
CA ILE A 629 14.31 -2.70 -56.08
C ILE A 629 15.31 -1.91 -56.90
N THR A 630 15.18 -1.91 -58.21
CA THR A 630 15.97 -1.11 -59.14
C THR A 630 15.10 0.05 -59.63
N VAL A 631 15.45 1.27 -59.22
CA VAL A 631 14.76 2.49 -59.66
C VAL A 631 15.67 3.29 -60.60
N GLU A 632 15.07 4.06 -61.49
CA GLU A 632 15.78 4.95 -62.41
C GLU A 632 15.68 6.40 -61.94
N PHE A 633 16.81 7.01 -61.59
CA PHE A 633 16.84 8.43 -61.22
C PHE A 633 16.92 9.32 -62.47
N VAL A 634 16.01 10.27 -62.60
CA VAL A 634 15.94 11.18 -63.74
C VAL A 634 15.93 12.62 -63.24
N CYS A 635 16.82 13.46 -63.80
CA CYS A 635 16.79 14.90 -63.58
C CYS A 635 16.37 15.59 -64.88
N PRO A 636 15.14 16.14 -64.96
CA PRO A 636 14.64 16.81 -66.17
C PRO A 636 15.45 18.05 -66.56
N ASP A 637 16.08 18.70 -65.58
CA ASP A 637 16.70 20.03 -65.74
C ASP A 637 18.20 19.95 -66.11
N HIS A 638 18.78 18.75 -66.20
CA HIS A 638 20.21 18.57 -66.49
C HIS A 638 20.46 18.31 -67.99
N LEU A 639 20.81 19.36 -68.73
CA LEU A 639 20.89 19.37 -70.21
C LEU A 639 21.96 18.43 -70.84
N ASP A 640 22.87 17.85 -70.07
CA ASP A 640 23.99 17.02 -70.56
C ASP A 640 23.88 15.50 -70.26
N GLN A 641 22.77 15.01 -69.69
CA GLN A 641 22.54 13.57 -69.48
C GLN A 641 21.09 13.14 -69.77
N PRO A 642 20.77 12.76 -71.02
CA PRO A 642 19.40 12.37 -71.39
C PRO A 642 19.00 10.94 -70.97
N LYS A 643 19.87 10.18 -70.27
CA LYS A 643 19.58 8.82 -69.80
C LYS A 643 19.59 8.76 -68.28
N GLY A 644 18.48 8.29 -67.70
CA GLY A 644 18.34 8.11 -66.26
C GLY A 644 19.38 7.16 -65.67
N ILE A 645 19.73 7.36 -64.41
CA ILE A 645 20.73 6.55 -63.69
C ILE A 645 20.00 5.47 -62.91
N LYS A 646 20.13 4.21 -63.33
CA LYS A 646 19.56 3.07 -62.62
C LYS A 646 20.37 2.71 -61.37
N ARG A 647 19.68 2.54 -60.24
CA ARG A 647 20.27 2.15 -58.95
C ARG A 647 19.39 1.15 -58.22
N LYS A 648 20.06 0.23 -57.53
CA LYS A 648 19.43 -0.72 -56.61
C LYS A 648 19.28 -0.07 -55.23
N LEU A 649 18.06 -0.01 -54.72
CA LEU A 649 17.69 0.48 -53.40
C LEU A 649 17.01 -0.63 -52.61
N LEU A 650 17.05 -0.54 -51.29
CA LEU A 650 16.26 -1.42 -50.42
C LEU A 650 14.88 -0.79 -50.17
N LYS A 651 13.82 -1.60 -50.09
CA LYS A 651 12.46 -1.07 -49.86
C LYS A 651 12.28 -0.43 -48.47
N ASP A 652 13.07 -0.86 -47.49
CA ASP A 652 13.15 -0.31 -46.13
C ASP A 652 14.08 0.91 -46.01
N MET A 653 14.66 1.39 -47.12
CA MET A 653 15.52 2.56 -47.10
C MET A 653 14.69 3.82 -46.82
N GLU A 654 15.12 4.64 -45.86
CA GLU A 654 14.51 5.94 -45.58
C GLU A 654 14.72 6.93 -46.73
N VAL A 655 13.71 7.75 -47.02
CA VAL A 655 13.75 8.79 -48.07
C VAL A 655 14.96 9.72 -47.89
N GLN A 656 15.35 10.07 -46.67
CA GLN A 656 16.53 10.89 -46.39
C GLN A 656 17.84 10.28 -46.95
N LYS A 657 17.98 8.95 -46.87
CA LYS A 657 19.16 8.26 -47.43
C LYS A 657 19.12 8.26 -48.96
N VAL A 658 17.93 8.25 -49.55
CA VAL A 658 17.72 8.37 -51.01
C VAL A 658 18.01 9.79 -51.49
N ILE A 659 17.63 10.82 -50.73
CA ILE A 659 18.02 12.22 -50.97
C ILE A 659 19.55 12.35 -50.97
N GLY A 660 20.22 11.81 -49.95
CA GLY A 660 21.69 11.81 -49.88
C GLY A 660 22.35 11.02 -51.01
N LEU A 661 21.70 9.97 -51.53
CA LEU A 661 22.16 9.26 -52.73
C LEU A 661 22.01 10.14 -53.98
N ALA A 662 20.86 10.78 -54.18
CA ALA A 662 20.62 11.67 -55.32
C ALA A 662 21.61 12.86 -55.35
N GLN A 663 21.93 13.45 -54.19
CA GLN A 663 22.95 14.49 -54.06
C GLN A 663 24.32 14.05 -54.61
N ARG A 664 24.71 12.80 -54.32
CA ARG A 664 25.98 12.23 -54.80
C ARG A 664 25.92 11.87 -56.28
N LEU A 665 24.80 11.36 -56.76
CA LEU A 665 24.64 10.95 -58.16
C LEU A 665 24.69 12.15 -59.10
N PHE A 666 24.03 13.25 -58.75
CA PHE A 666 23.93 14.43 -59.61
C PHE A 666 24.83 15.61 -59.18
N LYS A 667 25.69 15.41 -58.18
CA LYS A 667 26.66 16.42 -57.68
C LYS A 667 26.01 17.79 -57.47
N THR A 668 24.95 17.85 -56.68
CA THR A 668 24.05 19.02 -56.53
C THR A 668 24.69 20.25 -55.84
N GLY A 669 26.01 20.30 -55.67
CA GLY A 669 26.75 21.45 -55.12
C GLY A 669 26.39 21.80 -53.68
N GLY A 670 25.84 20.86 -52.91
CA GLY A 670 25.37 21.08 -51.54
C GLY A 670 23.89 21.46 -51.41
N LYS A 671 23.15 21.61 -52.52
CA LYS A 671 21.70 21.79 -52.49
C LYS A 671 20.98 20.47 -52.17
N ILE A 672 19.88 20.54 -51.42
CA ILE A 672 19.05 19.39 -51.06
C ILE A 672 18.02 19.17 -52.16
N PRO A 673 18.05 18.03 -52.88
CA PRO A 673 17.10 17.77 -53.96
C PRO A 673 15.72 17.42 -53.40
N ASN A 674 14.70 17.98 -54.04
CA ASN A 674 13.34 17.53 -53.94
C ASN A 674 13.16 16.28 -54.81
N LEU A 675 12.64 15.23 -54.20
CA LEU A 675 12.39 13.97 -54.86
C LEU A 675 10.89 13.73 -55.03
N SER A 676 10.54 13.16 -56.16
CA SER A 676 9.23 12.60 -56.43
C SER A 676 9.41 11.31 -57.21
N PHE A 677 8.37 10.49 -57.34
CA PHE A 677 8.44 9.28 -58.15
C PHE A 677 7.22 9.13 -59.05
N ILE A 678 7.41 8.40 -60.15
CA ILE A 678 6.39 8.07 -61.14
C ILE A 678 6.34 6.55 -61.25
N GLN A 679 5.15 5.98 -61.06
CA GLN A 679 4.91 4.55 -61.19
C GLN A 679 4.88 4.15 -62.66
N GLN A 680 5.59 3.09 -63.02
CA GLN A 680 5.66 2.69 -64.43
C GLN A 680 4.35 2.01 -64.92
N ASN A 681 3.58 1.38 -64.02
CA ASN A 681 2.52 0.43 -64.37
C ASN A 681 1.08 0.83 -64.01
N LEU A 682 0.84 1.96 -63.32
CA LEU A 682 -0.48 2.29 -62.76
C LEU A 682 -0.96 3.72 -63.05
N SER A 683 -0.11 4.74 -62.95
CA SER A 683 -0.44 6.13 -63.29
C SER A 683 0.84 6.89 -63.67
N LYS A 684 0.74 7.88 -64.58
CA LYS A 684 1.85 8.82 -64.84
C LYS A 684 1.89 9.96 -63.82
N ASP A 685 1.16 9.83 -62.71
CA ASP A 685 1.06 10.88 -61.70
C ASP A 685 2.35 10.93 -60.89
N GLU A 686 2.83 12.14 -60.68
CA GLU A 686 4.07 12.40 -59.97
C GLU A 686 3.78 12.54 -58.46
N ILE A 687 4.27 11.59 -57.67
CA ILE A 687 4.03 11.54 -56.22
C ILE A 687 5.26 12.10 -55.48
N PRO A 688 5.12 13.15 -54.65
CA PRO A 688 6.23 13.72 -53.92
C PRO A 688 6.71 12.80 -52.78
N LEU A 689 8.03 12.68 -52.61
CA LEU A 689 8.66 12.00 -51.47
C LEU A 689 8.97 13.03 -50.39
N ASP A 690 7.92 13.53 -49.74
CA ASP A 690 7.93 14.71 -48.86
C ASP A 690 8.23 14.41 -47.38
N LYS A 691 8.24 13.13 -46.97
CA LYS A 691 8.57 12.71 -45.58
C LYS A 691 9.94 12.02 -45.51
N PRO A 692 11.02 12.71 -45.07
CA PRO A 692 12.39 12.18 -45.11
C PRO A 692 12.64 10.96 -44.22
N LEU A 693 11.94 10.85 -43.09
CA LEU A 693 12.10 9.77 -42.11
C LEU A 693 11.25 8.52 -42.42
N GLN A 694 10.48 8.55 -43.50
CA GLN A 694 9.62 7.43 -43.91
C GLN A 694 10.37 6.51 -44.88
N GLU A 695 10.08 5.21 -44.82
CA GLU A 695 10.64 4.20 -45.73
C GLU A 695 10.01 4.26 -47.14
N LEU A 696 10.73 3.80 -48.17
CA LEU A 696 10.20 3.71 -49.54
C LEU A 696 8.99 2.76 -49.66
N SER A 697 8.91 1.75 -48.78
CA SER A 697 7.79 0.81 -48.66
C SER A 697 6.45 1.51 -48.43
N TYR A 698 6.44 2.61 -47.66
CA TYR A 698 5.26 3.44 -47.40
C TYR A 698 4.69 4.06 -48.67
N TYR A 699 5.55 4.46 -49.61
CA TYR A 699 5.14 5.06 -50.89
C TYR A 699 4.83 4.01 -51.96
N SER A 700 4.91 2.71 -51.64
CA SER A 700 4.63 1.61 -52.56
C SER A 700 5.46 1.65 -53.86
N ILE A 701 6.72 2.09 -53.78
CA ILE A 701 7.66 2.14 -54.91
C ILE A 701 8.06 0.71 -55.33
N GLN A 702 8.06 0.45 -56.63
CA GLN A 702 8.32 -0.86 -57.24
C GLN A 702 9.59 -0.88 -58.10
N ASP A 703 10.03 -2.09 -58.49
CA ASP A 703 11.13 -2.27 -59.43
C ASP A 703 10.74 -1.71 -60.81
N GLY A 704 11.60 -0.87 -61.39
CA GLY A 704 11.36 -0.18 -62.66
C GLY A 704 10.80 1.24 -62.54
N ASP A 705 10.34 1.66 -61.36
CA ASP A 705 9.82 3.01 -61.16
C ASP A 705 10.89 4.10 -61.32
N GLN A 706 10.44 5.31 -61.67
CA GLN A 706 11.32 6.45 -61.91
C GLN A 706 11.28 7.43 -60.74
N VAL A 707 12.45 7.79 -60.21
CA VAL A 707 12.59 8.83 -59.18
C VAL A 707 13.06 10.11 -59.87
N ILE A 708 12.22 11.14 -59.84
CA ILE A 708 12.52 12.45 -60.38
C ILE A 708 13.26 13.27 -59.33
N VAL A 709 14.36 13.89 -59.76
CA VAL A 709 15.26 14.68 -58.89
C VAL A 709 15.32 16.12 -59.40
N ARG A 710 14.94 17.08 -58.54
CA ARG A 710 15.01 18.54 -58.83
C ARG A 710 15.70 19.27 -57.66
N TRP A 711 16.60 20.23 -57.90
CA TRP A 711 17.34 20.93 -56.83
C TRP A 711 17.77 22.36 -57.17
#